data_AF-A0A7N2MGA7-F1
#
_entry.id   AF-A0A7N2MGA7-F1
#
_cell.length_a   1.000
_cell.length_b   1.000
_cell.length_c   1.000
_cell.angle_alpha   90.00
_cell.angle_beta   90.00
_cell.angle_gamma   90.00
#
_symmetry.space_group_name_H-M   'P 1'
#
loop_
_entity.id
_entity.type
_entity.pdbx_description
1 polymer ?
#
loop_
_entity_poly.entity_id
_entity_poly.type
_entity_poly.pdbx_seq_one_letter_code
_entity_poly.pdbx_strand_id
1 'polypeptide(L)'
;MTMPSLSFFITLTLSLLQLTTSLPTQLGVTYSTAATTTKPPPPDQISAALSTLKLTSLRILNPDPTLTRAFTYTNTSLLLTIPNSLIPPISANRSVALRWLYLHVVPFYPRAKITTISVGHDFLDEYYSSPGLFSCLLPAVRNVHLALRDLGIHRISVSTTFSFVNIISTPFPPSSSEFQPPASESFIKPLLQFLRDTNSSFLINIYPYKLYRLNSEIPIGFALFQDHPFNFRDDLITGVRYRNLFDMMVDSVVSAMAVAGYENIPVVVVETGWPSSGADTSEVEANPAYAEMYLKNLVEHLRSGTGTPLRKEGVAEVYIYELFDKEVKLRNDRNWGILYPNMTKKYKIEFSGCGCNDYQKIAIEEGMSTWMPAVWTPAHHETYIDLCLEQTLKGNKPGTHFNKEGWNNIVESFYEKTGFRYDNKQIKNHWSFTKEQWKVWVKLIGDSSMKWDPETKTFGASKEDWDKYIEANPEAAQFRFKELQFTEKLEIIFDGTINAADTEASTGRKRHNGSSTSSRLLRKVQRTTMPKGKNDNSCDDESRSAVMVQYTHGTPMASEQSMSSSSPRKAKATWMPAMHKIFIDLCLEQTLQGNKPQTHFNREGWRNINESFQKKTGLSFDRIQLKNHWDVTKEHWKVWSKLIGTGSMKWDPNTNKFGASEADWESYLQENPEAAQFRFKELELADKLETIFNEITVPGESKRASQRKKYKYASKKSLLHNKEPDILKPDKKTELLCDAVELRGAVMMQKRMEMVPSTQVKPTYSIGECIDCLDGMEEVVQGSDLYLFALDIFLKKDYREVFLQLKKPNVRIAWLQRLQSLDPPLK
;
A
#
# COMPACT_ATOMS: atom_id res chain seq x y z
N MET A 1 14.17 -7.07 -61.89
CA MET A 1 13.83 -6.98 -60.45
C MET A 1 13.06 -5.70 -60.25
N THR A 2 11.75 -5.82 -60.07
CA THR A 2 10.80 -4.71 -59.97
C THR A 2 10.90 -4.06 -58.59
N MET A 3 11.16 -2.76 -58.55
CA MET A 3 11.12 -1.96 -57.33
C MET A 3 9.71 -2.03 -56.72
N PRO A 4 9.55 -2.30 -55.41
CA PRO A 4 8.24 -2.30 -54.78
C PRO A 4 7.66 -0.88 -54.80
N SER A 5 6.38 -0.78 -55.19
CA SER A 5 5.70 0.51 -55.37
C SER A 5 5.62 1.30 -54.07
N LEU A 6 5.67 2.63 -54.18
CA LEU A 6 5.54 3.61 -53.10
C LEU A 6 4.31 3.35 -52.19
N SER A 7 3.29 2.68 -52.72
CA SER A 7 2.07 2.30 -51.99
C SER A 7 2.34 1.29 -50.87
N PHE A 8 3.38 0.45 -50.99
CA PHE A 8 3.73 -0.57 -49.98
C PHE A 8 4.42 0.05 -48.76
N PHE A 9 5.20 1.12 -48.98
CA PHE A 9 5.83 1.87 -47.90
C PHE A 9 4.83 2.71 -47.11
N ILE A 10 3.82 3.30 -47.78
CA ILE A 10 2.77 4.08 -47.12
C ILE A 10 1.90 3.19 -46.22
N THR A 11 1.58 1.97 -46.65
CA THR A 11 0.84 0.99 -45.81
C THR A 11 1.66 0.48 -44.63
N LEU A 12 2.98 0.31 -44.80
CA LEU A 12 3.88 -0.13 -43.73
C LEU A 12 4.09 0.99 -42.68
N THR A 13 4.14 2.25 -43.11
CA THR A 13 4.23 3.40 -42.19
C THR A 13 2.91 3.72 -41.49
N LEU A 14 1.75 3.48 -42.12
CA LEU A 14 0.45 3.60 -41.42
C LEU A 14 0.21 2.47 -40.42
N SER A 15 0.82 1.29 -40.63
CA SER A 15 0.82 0.19 -39.67
C SER A 15 1.74 0.43 -38.47
N LEU A 16 2.84 1.19 -38.65
CA LEU A 16 3.78 1.52 -37.56
C LEU A 16 3.44 2.80 -36.79
N LEU A 17 2.42 3.55 -37.23
CA LEU A 17 1.93 4.75 -36.54
C LEU A 17 0.61 4.51 -35.78
N GLN A 18 0.41 3.31 -35.24
CA GLN A 18 -0.43 3.16 -34.06
C GLN A 18 0.43 3.54 -32.84
N LEU A 19 0.65 4.85 -32.64
CA LEU A 19 0.85 5.32 -31.29
C LEU A 19 -0.43 4.93 -30.55
N THR A 20 -0.37 3.87 -29.74
CA THR A 20 -1.38 3.58 -28.74
C THR A 20 -1.31 4.69 -27.70
N THR A 21 -1.89 5.84 -28.00
CA THR A 21 -2.33 6.76 -26.95
C THR A 21 -3.31 5.95 -26.11
N SER A 22 -2.90 5.54 -24.90
CA SER A 22 -3.83 4.87 -23.99
C SER A 22 -5.00 5.82 -23.79
N LEU A 23 -6.18 5.40 -24.27
CA LEU A 23 -7.40 6.11 -23.95
C LEU A 23 -7.55 6.05 -22.42
N PRO A 24 -7.84 7.18 -21.75
CA PRO A 24 -8.04 7.17 -20.32
C PRO A 24 -9.16 6.18 -19.97
N THR A 25 -8.89 5.31 -19.00
CA THR A 25 -9.84 4.28 -18.53
C THR A 25 -11.19 4.91 -18.20
N GLN A 26 -12.26 4.34 -18.75
CA GLN A 26 -13.60 4.86 -18.54
C GLN A 26 -14.03 4.65 -17.08
N LEU A 27 -14.54 5.72 -16.45
CA LEU A 27 -15.02 5.69 -15.08
C LEU A 27 -16.55 5.68 -15.01
N GLY A 28 -17.09 4.73 -14.25
CA GLY A 28 -18.49 4.57 -13.95
C GLY A 28 -18.78 4.43 -12.46
N VAL A 29 -20.04 4.17 -12.16
CA VAL A 29 -20.52 3.93 -10.80
C VAL A 29 -21.51 2.77 -10.79
N THR A 30 -21.55 2.04 -9.69
CA THR A 30 -22.54 0.98 -9.45
C THR A 30 -23.73 1.55 -8.69
N TYR A 31 -24.92 1.28 -9.21
CA TYR A 31 -26.19 1.57 -8.55
C TYR A 31 -26.88 0.26 -8.15
N SER A 32 -27.08 0.11 -6.84
CA SER A 32 -27.88 -0.96 -6.25
C SER A 32 -29.20 -0.37 -5.74
N THR A 33 -30.32 -1.00 -6.08
CA THR A 33 -31.61 -0.63 -5.49
C THR A 33 -31.73 -1.45 -4.21
N ALA A 34 -31.26 -0.91 -3.09
CA ALA A 34 -31.36 -1.61 -1.82
C ALA A 34 -32.81 -2.06 -1.59
N ALA A 35 -33.02 -3.35 -1.31
CA ALA A 35 -34.34 -3.93 -1.05
C ALA A 35 -35.06 -3.30 0.17
N THR A 36 -34.40 -2.39 0.88
CA THR A 36 -34.80 -1.79 2.15
C THR A 36 -35.16 -0.31 2.08
N THR A 37 -34.98 0.38 0.93
CA THR A 37 -35.45 1.78 0.79
C THR A 37 -36.93 1.80 0.49
N THR A 38 -37.73 2.44 1.35
CA THR A 38 -39.18 2.53 1.19
C THR A 38 -39.60 3.41 0.00
N LYS A 39 -38.68 4.20 -0.57
CA LYS A 39 -38.86 4.94 -1.82
C LYS A 39 -37.52 5.25 -2.51
N PRO A 40 -37.09 4.48 -3.53
CA PRO A 40 -35.89 4.83 -4.28
C PRO A 40 -36.07 6.17 -5.01
N PRO A 41 -34.99 6.92 -5.25
CA PRO A 41 -35.07 8.16 -5.99
C PRO A 41 -35.62 7.96 -7.41
N PRO A 42 -36.37 8.94 -7.96
CA PRO A 42 -36.85 8.86 -9.34
C PRO A 42 -35.71 8.63 -10.33
N PRO A 43 -35.87 7.74 -11.32
CA PRO A 43 -34.87 7.48 -12.36
C PRO A 43 -34.27 8.72 -13.02
N ASP A 44 -35.09 9.73 -13.29
CA ASP A 44 -34.64 10.97 -13.94
C ASP A 44 -33.64 11.74 -13.06
N GLN A 45 -33.84 11.72 -11.74
CA GLN A 45 -32.90 12.33 -10.80
C GLN A 45 -31.58 11.56 -10.73
N ILE A 46 -31.60 10.24 -10.89
CA ILE A 46 -30.39 9.43 -10.98
C ILE A 46 -29.61 9.80 -12.25
N SER A 47 -30.29 9.95 -13.39
CA SER A 47 -29.66 10.39 -14.64
C SER A 47 -29.04 11.80 -14.54
N ALA A 48 -29.73 12.71 -13.86
CA ALA A 48 -29.25 14.07 -13.60
C ALA A 48 -28.06 14.08 -12.62
N ALA A 49 -28.08 13.22 -11.60
CA ALA A 49 -26.98 13.06 -10.66
C ALA A 49 -25.72 12.53 -11.35
N LEU A 50 -25.83 11.52 -12.22
CA LEU A 50 -24.70 11.03 -13.02
C LEU A 50 -24.12 12.12 -13.92
N SER A 51 -24.99 12.90 -14.57
CA SER A 51 -24.59 14.04 -15.40
C SER A 51 -23.85 15.09 -14.58
N THR A 52 -24.33 15.39 -13.37
CA THR A 52 -23.72 16.35 -12.42
C THR A 52 -22.38 15.85 -11.84
N LEU A 53 -22.19 14.54 -11.77
CA LEU A 53 -20.94 13.91 -11.38
C LEU A 53 -19.97 13.74 -12.57
N LYS A 54 -20.42 14.01 -13.80
CA LYS A 54 -19.69 13.80 -15.06
C LYS A 54 -19.25 12.33 -15.27
N LEU A 55 -20.04 11.38 -14.76
CA LEU A 55 -19.81 9.95 -14.93
C LEU A 55 -20.46 9.46 -16.24
N THR A 56 -19.76 8.61 -16.99
CA THR A 56 -20.17 8.19 -18.34
C THR A 56 -20.65 6.74 -18.41
N SER A 57 -20.43 5.97 -17.34
CA SER A 57 -20.84 4.57 -17.23
C SER A 57 -21.65 4.32 -15.96
N LEU A 58 -22.68 3.48 -16.05
CA LEU A 58 -23.52 3.05 -14.94
C LEU A 58 -23.67 1.53 -14.95
N ARG A 59 -23.31 0.89 -13.84
CA ARG A 59 -23.66 -0.51 -13.58
C ARG A 59 -24.97 -0.54 -12.79
N ILE A 60 -25.96 -1.24 -13.32
CA ILE A 60 -27.27 -1.44 -12.69
C ILE A 60 -27.32 -2.87 -12.17
N LEU A 61 -27.27 -3.03 -10.84
CA LEU A 61 -27.27 -4.34 -10.21
C LEU A 61 -28.66 -4.99 -10.23
N ASN A 62 -29.71 -4.18 -10.14
CA ASN A 62 -31.10 -4.60 -10.20
C ASN A 62 -31.79 -3.89 -11.38
N PRO A 63 -31.73 -4.44 -12.60
CA PRO A 63 -32.30 -3.78 -13.77
C PRO A 63 -33.80 -3.55 -13.64
N ASP A 64 -34.19 -2.29 -13.75
CA ASP A 64 -35.58 -1.86 -13.82
C ASP A 64 -35.84 -1.18 -15.18
N PRO A 65 -36.91 -1.53 -15.91
CA PRO A 65 -37.25 -0.88 -17.17
C PRO A 65 -37.43 0.63 -17.06
N THR A 66 -37.95 1.15 -15.94
CA THR A 66 -38.13 2.60 -15.77
C THR A 66 -36.80 3.32 -15.58
N LEU A 67 -35.87 2.70 -14.85
CA LEU A 67 -34.50 3.19 -14.71
C LEU A 67 -33.76 3.21 -16.05
N THR A 68 -33.81 2.10 -16.79
CA THR A 68 -33.13 1.98 -18.10
C THR A 68 -33.66 3.02 -19.10
N ARG A 69 -34.97 3.32 -19.05
CA ARG A 69 -35.59 4.34 -19.88
C ARG A 69 -35.05 5.75 -19.62
N ALA A 70 -34.73 6.10 -18.38
CA ALA A 70 -34.20 7.41 -18.02
C ALA A 70 -32.81 7.70 -18.65
N PHE A 71 -32.08 6.65 -19.06
CA PHE A 71 -30.79 6.76 -19.75
C PHE A 71 -30.90 6.67 -21.27
N THR A 72 -32.10 6.72 -21.84
CA THR A 72 -32.25 6.82 -23.29
C THR A 72 -31.73 8.17 -23.79
N TYR A 73 -30.90 8.15 -24.83
CA TYR A 73 -30.28 9.33 -25.44
C TYR A 73 -29.31 10.13 -24.54
N THR A 74 -28.93 9.65 -23.35
CA THR A 74 -27.95 10.33 -22.48
C THR A 74 -26.50 10.00 -22.81
N ASN A 75 -26.26 9.08 -23.76
CA ASN A 75 -24.95 8.51 -24.11
C ASN A 75 -24.20 7.82 -22.93
N THR A 76 -24.89 7.58 -21.81
CA THR A 76 -24.36 6.83 -20.67
C THR A 76 -24.30 5.35 -21.01
N SER A 77 -23.14 4.73 -20.81
CA SER A 77 -22.93 3.30 -21.09
C SER A 77 -23.51 2.48 -19.93
N LEU A 78 -24.35 1.50 -20.22
CA LEU A 78 -25.06 0.70 -19.20
C LEU A 78 -24.53 -0.73 -19.15
N LEU A 79 -24.14 -1.16 -17.94
CA LEU A 79 -23.86 -2.56 -17.60
C LEU A 79 -25.04 -3.10 -16.78
N LEU A 80 -25.78 -4.05 -17.34
CA LEU A 80 -26.95 -4.64 -16.67
C LEU A 80 -26.58 -5.97 -16.02
N THR A 81 -27.08 -6.23 -14.81
CA THR A 81 -26.82 -7.50 -14.11
C THR A 81 -28.08 -8.38 -14.06
N ILE A 82 -27.97 -9.62 -14.51
CA ILE A 82 -29.01 -10.65 -14.32
C ILE A 82 -28.88 -11.18 -12.89
N PRO A 83 -29.95 -11.16 -12.08
CA PRO A 83 -29.94 -11.70 -10.72
C PRO A 83 -29.58 -13.20 -10.66
N ASN A 84 -28.90 -13.62 -9.59
CA ASN A 84 -28.47 -15.01 -9.41
C ASN A 84 -29.65 -16.00 -9.44
N SER A 85 -30.81 -15.60 -8.94
CA SER A 85 -32.05 -16.41 -8.94
C SER A 85 -32.54 -16.82 -10.33
N LEU A 86 -32.18 -16.07 -11.38
CA LEU A 86 -32.55 -16.39 -12.76
C LEU A 86 -31.52 -17.27 -13.47
N ILE A 87 -30.36 -17.56 -12.88
CA ILE A 87 -29.30 -18.33 -13.53
C ILE A 87 -29.72 -19.78 -13.77
N PRO A 88 -30.22 -20.54 -12.78
CA PRO A 88 -30.70 -21.91 -13.03
C PRO A 88 -31.77 -22.01 -14.13
N PRO A 89 -32.87 -21.22 -14.13
CA PRO A 89 -33.87 -21.33 -15.20
C PRO A 89 -33.35 -20.86 -16.57
N ILE A 90 -32.47 -19.86 -16.63
CA ILE A 90 -31.83 -19.44 -17.88
C ILE A 90 -30.88 -20.52 -18.42
N SER A 91 -30.16 -21.21 -17.54
CA SER A 91 -29.26 -22.31 -17.91
C SER A 91 -30.02 -23.47 -18.55
N ALA A 92 -31.18 -23.82 -17.99
CA ALA A 92 -32.02 -24.92 -18.46
C ALA A 92 -32.82 -24.56 -19.72
N ASN A 93 -33.24 -23.31 -19.87
CA ASN A 93 -34.10 -22.88 -20.96
C ASN A 93 -33.77 -21.48 -21.49
N ARG A 94 -33.24 -21.43 -22.72
CA ARG A 94 -32.90 -20.19 -23.42
C ARG A 94 -34.10 -19.24 -23.62
N SER A 95 -35.34 -19.74 -23.69
CA SER A 95 -36.53 -18.89 -23.79
C SER A 95 -36.71 -17.98 -22.57
N VAL A 96 -36.19 -18.36 -21.40
CA VAL A 96 -36.15 -17.50 -20.22
C VAL A 96 -35.18 -16.33 -20.42
N ALA A 97 -34.02 -16.59 -21.03
CA ALA A 97 -33.08 -15.54 -21.41
C ALA A 97 -33.71 -14.54 -22.39
N LEU A 98 -34.39 -15.04 -23.43
CA LEU A 98 -35.13 -14.20 -24.38
C LEU A 98 -36.17 -13.33 -23.68
N ARG A 99 -36.96 -13.89 -22.76
CA ARG A 99 -37.96 -13.14 -22.00
C ARG A 99 -37.33 -12.00 -21.18
N TRP A 100 -36.19 -12.27 -20.55
CA TRP A 100 -35.45 -11.26 -19.81
C TRP A 100 -34.95 -10.13 -20.73
N LEU A 101 -34.41 -10.48 -21.90
CA LEU A 101 -33.95 -9.51 -22.92
C LEU A 101 -35.11 -8.66 -23.47
N TYR A 102 -36.28 -9.26 -23.72
CA TYR A 102 -37.48 -8.52 -24.16
C TYR A 102 -37.98 -7.52 -23.12
N LEU A 103 -37.73 -7.77 -21.83
CA LEU A 103 -38.14 -6.88 -20.76
C LEU A 103 -37.14 -5.75 -20.51
N HIS A 104 -35.83 -6.07 -20.51
CA HIS A 104 -34.80 -5.14 -20.03
C HIS A 104 -33.90 -4.55 -21.13
N VAL A 105 -33.87 -5.13 -22.33
CA VAL A 105 -32.92 -4.74 -23.40
C VAL A 105 -33.64 -4.25 -24.65
N VAL A 106 -34.47 -5.11 -25.27
CA VAL A 106 -35.12 -4.83 -26.56
C VAL A 106 -35.91 -3.51 -26.59
N PRO A 107 -36.68 -3.13 -25.54
CA PRO A 107 -37.45 -1.88 -25.57
C PRO A 107 -36.59 -0.62 -25.56
N PHE A 108 -35.33 -0.72 -25.14
CA PHE A 108 -34.44 0.42 -24.91
C PHE A 108 -33.27 0.48 -25.89
N TYR A 109 -32.82 -0.66 -26.42
CA TYR A 109 -31.72 -0.73 -27.37
C TYR A 109 -32.17 -0.33 -28.79
N PRO A 110 -31.38 0.49 -29.53
CA PRO A 110 -30.09 1.07 -29.19
C PRO A 110 -30.18 2.49 -28.58
N ARG A 111 -31.37 3.00 -28.24
CA ARG A 111 -31.57 4.36 -27.69
C ARG A 111 -30.87 4.56 -26.34
N ALA A 112 -30.93 3.54 -25.48
CA ALA A 112 -30.06 3.42 -24.32
C ALA A 112 -28.80 2.63 -24.74
N LYS A 113 -27.63 3.13 -24.37
CA LYS A 113 -26.34 2.54 -24.74
C LYS A 113 -26.00 1.39 -23.79
N ILE A 114 -26.70 0.27 -23.92
CA ILE A 114 -26.40 -0.96 -23.19
C ILE A 114 -25.15 -1.60 -23.82
N THR A 115 -24.05 -1.71 -23.07
CA THR A 115 -22.78 -2.23 -23.61
C THR A 115 -22.49 -3.65 -23.16
N THR A 116 -22.83 -3.98 -21.91
CA THR A 116 -22.44 -5.24 -21.27
C THR A 116 -23.57 -5.81 -20.42
N ILE A 117 -23.77 -7.13 -20.47
CA ILE A 117 -24.66 -7.86 -19.56
C ILE A 117 -23.83 -8.80 -18.71
N SER A 118 -23.88 -8.62 -17.39
CA SER A 118 -23.36 -9.59 -16.43
C SER A 118 -24.42 -10.62 -16.09
N VAL A 119 -24.14 -11.90 -16.28
CA VAL A 119 -24.97 -13.01 -15.82
C VAL A 119 -24.54 -13.37 -14.41
N GLY A 120 -25.26 -12.85 -13.41
CA GLY A 120 -24.95 -13.02 -12.00
C GLY A 120 -24.10 -11.90 -11.39
N HIS A 121 -24.05 -11.94 -10.06
CA HIS A 121 -23.27 -11.08 -9.19
C HIS A 121 -22.56 -11.91 -8.11
N ASP A 122 -21.25 -11.69 -7.92
CA ASP A 122 -20.38 -12.35 -6.93
C ASP A 122 -20.67 -13.85 -6.71
N PHE A 123 -20.78 -14.58 -7.82
CA PHE A 123 -21.33 -15.94 -7.87
C PHE A 123 -20.55 -16.96 -7.00
N LEU A 124 -19.28 -16.69 -6.69
CA LEU A 124 -18.44 -17.58 -5.89
C LEU A 124 -18.67 -17.49 -4.37
N ASP A 125 -19.29 -16.43 -3.85
CA ASP A 125 -19.74 -16.42 -2.45
C ASP A 125 -20.82 -17.50 -2.21
N GLU A 126 -21.64 -17.75 -3.24
CA GLU A 126 -22.73 -18.72 -3.22
C GLU A 126 -22.25 -20.16 -3.51
N TYR A 127 -21.06 -20.33 -4.11
CA TYR A 127 -20.47 -21.64 -4.43
C TYR A 127 -20.27 -22.53 -3.20
N TYR A 128 -19.79 -21.96 -2.09
CA TYR A 128 -19.62 -22.70 -0.83
C TYR A 128 -20.95 -23.06 -0.17
N SER A 129 -22.01 -22.30 -0.46
CA SER A 129 -23.34 -22.54 0.10
C SER A 129 -24.20 -23.44 -0.80
N SER A 130 -23.91 -23.52 -2.11
CA SER A 130 -24.69 -24.27 -3.11
C SER A 130 -23.85 -24.65 -4.33
N PRO A 131 -23.09 -25.77 -4.26
CA PRO A 131 -22.21 -26.22 -5.35
C PRO A 131 -22.92 -26.42 -6.69
N GLY A 132 -24.22 -26.76 -6.67
CA GLY A 132 -25.03 -27.01 -7.86
C GLY A 132 -25.34 -25.78 -8.73
N LEU A 133 -25.17 -24.56 -8.21
CA LEU A 133 -25.41 -23.33 -8.98
C LEU A 133 -24.33 -23.15 -10.06
N PHE A 134 -23.10 -23.59 -9.79
CA PHE A 134 -21.91 -23.30 -10.61
C PHE A 134 -21.90 -24.01 -11.96
N SER A 135 -22.47 -25.23 -12.04
CA SER A 135 -22.66 -25.94 -13.30
C SER A 135 -23.65 -25.24 -14.24
N CYS A 136 -24.55 -24.41 -13.70
CA CYS A 136 -25.55 -23.67 -14.45
C CYS A 136 -25.02 -22.36 -15.04
N LEU A 137 -23.95 -21.77 -14.47
CA LEU A 137 -23.49 -20.43 -14.84
C LEU A 137 -22.99 -20.33 -16.29
N LEU A 138 -22.06 -21.21 -16.71
CA LEU A 138 -21.54 -21.17 -18.08
C LEU A 138 -22.63 -21.46 -19.14
N PRO A 139 -23.52 -22.46 -18.98
CA PRO A 139 -24.69 -22.62 -19.84
C PRO A 139 -25.60 -21.39 -19.85
N ALA A 140 -25.82 -20.72 -18.71
CA ALA A 140 -26.63 -19.51 -18.66
C ALA A 140 -26.00 -18.35 -19.45
N VAL A 141 -24.70 -18.11 -19.25
CA VAL A 141 -23.92 -17.10 -20.01
C VAL A 141 -24.02 -17.36 -21.51
N ARG A 142 -23.86 -18.61 -21.94
CA ARG A 142 -24.00 -19.02 -23.35
C ARG A 142 -25.43 -18.79 -23.86
N ASN A 143 -26.45 -19.16 -23.09
CA ASN A 143 -27.84 -18.97 -23.49
C ASN A 143 -28.22 -17.49 -23.65
N VAL A 144 -27.73 -16.60 -22.78
CA VAL A 144 -27.93 -15.15 -22.92
C VAL A 144 -27.24 -14.62 -24.17
N HIS A 145 -26.00 -15.04 -24.42
CA HIS A 145 -25.29 -14.66 -25.65
C HIS A 145 -26.02 -15.12 -26.90
N LEU A 146 -26.43 -16.39 -26.97
CA LEU A 146 -27.18 -16.94 -28.10
C LEU A 146 -28.53 -16.23 -28.28
N ALA A 147 -29.24 -15.93 -27.19
CA ALA A 147 -30.50 -15.19 -27.24
C ALA A 147 -30.31 -13.76 -27.82
N LEU A 148 -29.21 -13.08 -27.50
CA LEU A 148 -28.86 -11.81 -28.15
C LEU A 148 -28.61 -11.99 -29.66
N ARG A 149 -27.94 -13.08 -30.06
CA ARG A 149 -27.69 -13.39 -31.48
C ARG A 149 -29.00 -13.68 -32.23
N ASP A 150 -29.92 -14.44 -31.62
CA ASP A 150 -31.25 -14.72 -32.19
C ASP A 150 -32.05 -13.43 -32.44
N LEU A 151 -31.85 -12.40 -31.60
CA LEU A 151 -32.46 -11.08 -31.73
C LEU A 151 -31.70 -10.14 -32.68
N GLY A 152 -30.61 -10.60 -33.31
CA GLY A 152 -29.76 -9.78 -34.18
C GLY A 152 -28.92 -8.72 -33.44
N ILE A 153 -28.76 -8.84 -32.12
CA ILE A 153 -28.02 -7.89 -31.29
C ILE A 153 -26.58 -8.39 -31.12
N HIS A 154 -25.65 -7.77 -31.86
CA HIS A 154 -24.25 -8.21 -31.88
C HIS A 154 -23.30 -7.41 -30.99
N ARG A 155 -23.68 -6.19 -30.60
CA ARG A 155 -22.80 -5.22 -29.93
C ARG A 155 -22.72 -5.36 -28.41
N ILE A 156 -23.70 -6.02 -27.80
CA ILE A 156 -23.75 -6.21 -26.35
C ILE A 156 -22.86 -7.41 -25.99
N SER A 157 -21.86 -7.18 -25.14
CA SER A 157 -21.00 -8.23 -24.61
C SER A 157 -21.70 -8.93 -23.44
N VAL A 158 -21.36 -10.20 -23.21
CA VAL A 158 -21.91 -11.01 -22.11
C VAL A 158 -20.76 -11.54 -21.28
N SER A 159 -20.83 -11.36 -19.97
CA SER A 159 -19.84 -11.84 -19.02
C SER A 159 -20.49 -12.18 -17.68
N THR A 160 -19.70 -12.38 -16.63
CA THR A 160 -20.14 -12.62 -15.26
C THR A 160 -19.12 -12.02 -14.29
N THR A 161 -19.54 -11.61 -13.10
CA THR A 161 -18.68 -10.90 -12.15
C THR A 161 -18.14 -11.83 -11.06
N PHE A 162 -16.86 -11.67 -10.73
CA PHE A 162 -16.20 -12.42 -9.65
C PHE A 162 -15.71 -11.49 -8.54
N SER A 163 -15.62 -12.02 -7.32
CA SER A 163 -14.96 -11.37 -6.20
C SER A 163 -13.49 -11.77 -6.15
N PHE A 164 -12.59 -10.78 -6.07
CA PHE A 164 -11.14 -11.02 -6.04
C PHE A 164 -10.72 -12.02 -4.96
N VAL A 165 -11.26 -11.88 -3.74
CA VAL A 165 -10.87 -12.70 -2.58
C VAL A 165 -11.32 -14.16 -2.69
N ASN A 166 -12.27 -14.47 -3.56
CA ASN A 166 -12.81 -15.82 -3.73
C ASN A 166 -12.30 -16.53 -4.97
N ILE A 167 -11.84 -15.77 -5.97
CA ILE A 167 -11.41 -16.33 -7.25
C ILE A 167 -9.90 -16.56 -7.32
N ILE A 168 -9.12 -15.79 -6.56
CA ILE A 168 -7.66 -15.85 -6.51
C ILE A 168 -7.20 -16.55 -5.23
N SER A 169 -6.39 -17.61 -5.36
CA SER A 169 -5.86 -18.37 -4.22
C SER A 169 -4.58 -17.76 -3.63
N THR A 170 -3.63 -17.39 -4.48
CA THR A 170 -2.29 -16.88 -4.13
C THR A 170 -2.10 -15.46 -4.65
N PRO A 171 -2.80 -14.46 -4.11
CA PRO A 171 -2.85 -13.14 -4.73
C PRO A 171 -1.50 -12.44 -4.81
N PHE A 172 -0.56 -12.73 -3.89
CA PHE A 172 0.74 -12.06 -3.86
C PHE A 172 1.92 -13.03 -3.70
N PRO A 173 3.05 -12.78 -4.38
CA PRO A 173 3.25 -11.72 -5.37
C PRO A 173 2.40 -11.95 -6.65
N PRO A 174 2.01 -10.91 -7.40
CA PRO A 174 1.16 -11.05 -8.58
C PRO A 174 1.65 -12.10 -9.59
N SER A 175 2.96 -12.23 -9.78
CA SER A 175 3.56 -13.25 -10.66
C SER A 175 3.23 -14.70 -10.31
N SER A 176 2.86 -14.97 -9.05
CA SER A 176 2.50 -16.30 -8.54
C SER A 176 0.99 -16.49 -8.39
N SER A 177 0.21 -15.54 -8.92
CA SER A 177 -1.23 -15.53 -8.78
C SER A 177 -1.89 -16.54 -9.71
N GLU A 178 -2.75 -17.36 -9.13
CA GLU A 178 -3.50 -18.40 -9.82
C GLU A 178 -4.98 -18.35 -9.41
N PHE A 179 -5.83 -18.87 -10.29
CA PHE A 179 -7.23 -19.09 -9.98
C PHE A 179 -7.39 -20.26 -9.01
N GLN A 180 -8.30 -20.14 -8.06
CA GLN A 180 -8.52 -21.15 -7.03
C GLN A 180 -8.95 -22.52 -7.62
N PRO A 181 -8.20 -23.61 -7.36
CA PRO A 181 -8.61 -24.98 -7.72
C PRO A 181 -9.74 -25.48 -6.79
N PRO A 182 -10.67 -26.35 -7.26
CA PRO A 182 -10.76 -26.96 -8.60
C PRO A 182 -11.54 -26.12 -9.63
N ALA A 183 -12.07 -24.96 -9.23
CA ALA A 183 -12.88 -24.10 -10.10
C ALA A 183 -12.08 -23.57 -11.32
N SER A 184 -10.78 -23.40 -11.17
CA SER A 184 -9.86 -22.94 -12.22
C SER A 184 -9.92 -23.78 -13.49
N GLU A 185 -9.88 -25.11 -13.37
CA GLU A 185 -9.86 -26.01 -14.54
C GLU A 185 -11.25 -26.34 -15.06
N SER A 186 -12.18 -26.63 -14.15
CA SER A 186 -13.50 -27.15 -14.53
C SER A 186 -14.43 -26.07 -15.09
N PHE A 187 -14.17 -24.80 -14.77
CA PHE A 187 -15.08 -23.70 -15.10
C PHE A 187 -14.39 -22.46 -15.63
N ILE A 188 -13.35 -21.95 -14.96
CA ILE A 188 -12.75 -20.65 -15.32
C ILE A 188 -12.10 -20.73 -16.69
N LYS A 189 -11.31 -21.76 -17.00
CA LYS A 189 -10.75 -21.95 -18.35
C LYS A 189 -11.84 -22.00 -19.44
N PRO A 190 -12.90 -22.82 -19.33
CA PRO A 190 -14.04 -22.78 -20.27
C PRO A 190 -14.75 -21.44 -20.39
N LEU A 191 -14.86 -20.68 -19.29
CA LEU A 191 -15.44 -19.33 -19.32
C LEU A 191 -14.52 -18.34 -20.03
N LEU A 192 -13.22 -18.33 -19.73
CA LEU A 192 -12.24 -17.48 -20.40
C LEU A 192 -12.17 -17.78 -21.90
N GLN A 193 -12.26 -19.05 -22.29
CA GLN A 193 -12.44 -19.45 -23.69
C GLN A 193 -13.66 -18.76 -24.32
N PHE A 194 -14.82 -18.86 -23.66
CA PHE A 194 -16.04 -18.21 -24.14
C PHE A 194 -15.88 -16.68 -24.24
N LEU A 195 -15.26 -16.04 -23.26
CA LEU A 195 -15.06 -14.58 -23.27
C LEU A 195 -14.13 -14.17 -24.43
N ARG A 196 -13.07 -14.92 -24.70
CA ARG A 196 -12.19 -14.71 -25.86
C ARG A 196 -12.96 -14.87 -27.18
N ASP A 197 -13.68 -15.96 -27.35
CA ASP A 197 -14.40 -16.28 -28.60
C ASP A 197 -15.52 -15.28 -28.90
N THR A 198 -16.06 -14.64 -27.87
CA THR A 198 -17.12 -13.63 -28.00
C THR A 198 -16.63 -12.19 -27.91
N ASN A 199 -15.31 -11.97 -27.84
CA ASN A 199 -14.67 -10.67 -27.67
C ASN A 199 -15.27 -9.87 -26.49
N SER A 200 -15.46 -10.56 -25.37
CA SER A 200 -15.99 -10.02 -24.12
C SER A 200 -14.87 -9.75 -23.11
N SER A 201 -15.22 -9.27 -21.92
CA SER A 201 -14.28 -8.86 -20.87
C SER A 201 -14.45 -9.67 -19.60
N PHE A 202 -13.38 -9.82 -18.83
CA PHE A 202 -13.41 -10.42 -17.51
C PHE A 202 -13.83 -9.37 -16.48
N LEU A 203 -14.96 -9.60 -15.80
CA LEU A 203 -15.52 -8.65 -14.83
C LEU A 203 -15.10 -9.06 -13.41
N ILE A 204 -14.46 -8.15 -12.68
CA ILE A 204 -13.94 -8.41 -11.33
C ILE A 204 -14.30 -7.28 -10.35
N ASN A 205 -14.72 -7.67 -9.16
CA ASN A 205 -14.89 -6.82 -7.99
C ASN A 205 -13.55 -6.74 -7.24
N ILE A 206 -12.94 -5.55 -7.17
CA ILE A 206 -11.64 -5.30 -6.52
C ILE A 206 -11.81 -4.29 -5.40
N TYR A 207 -11.67 -4.76 -4.16
CA TYR A 207 -11.81 -3.94 -2.96
C TYR A 207 -10.50 -3.92 -2.15
N PRO A 208 -9.61 -2.94 -2.39
CA PRO A 208 -8.40 -2.77 -1.60
C PRO A 208 -8.67 -2.68 -0.09
N TYR A 209 -9.78 -2.05 0.31
CA TYR A 209 -10.25 -2.03 1.70
C TYR A 209 -10.45 -3.44 2.29
N LYS A 210 -11.20 -4.31 1.59
CA LYS A 210 -11.50 -5.67 2.08
C LYS A 210 -10.20 -6.44 2.26
N LEU A 211 -9.29 -6.34 1.30
CA LEU A 211 -8.01 -7.05 1.33
C LEU A 211 -7.07 -6.50 2.41
N TYR A 212 -6.99 -5.18 2.58
CA TYR A 212 -6.25 -4.53 3.67
C TYR A 212 -6.73 -5.03 5.04
N ARG A 213 -8.06 -5.15 5.23
CA ARG A 213 -8.63 -5.65 6.49
C ARG A 213 -8.31 -7.12 6.76
N LEU A 214 -8.11 -7.93 5.73
CA LEU A 214 -7.73 -9.34 5.86
C LEU A 214 -6.23 -9.52 6.14
N ASN A 215 -5.39 -8.59 5.65
CA ASN A 215 -3.93 -8.73 5.69
C ASN A 215 -3.28 -7.54 6.42
N SER A 216 -2.91 -7.74 7.70
CA SER A 216 -2.30 -6.72 8.56
C SER A 216 -0.91 -6.23 8.10
N GLU A 217 -0.27 -6.91 7.15
CA GLU A 217 1.02 -6.53 6.58
C GLU A 217 0.92 -5.46 5.47
N ILE A 218 -0.29 -5.19 4.97
CA ILE A 218 -0.53 -4.19 3.94
C ILE A 218 -0.50 -2.80 4.59
N PRO A 219 0.41 -1.89 4.21
CA PRO A 219 0.42 -0.54 4.75
C PRO A 219 -0.79 0.22 4.24
N ILE A 220 -1.46 0.96 5.13
CA ILE A 220 -2.65 1.74 4.77
C ILE A 220 -2.38 2.73 3.63
N GLY A 221 -1.21 3.39 3.65
CA GLY A 221 -0.82 4.32 2.59
C GLY A 221 -0.68 3.66 1.21
N PHE A 222 -0.24 2.40 1.16
CA PHE A 222 -0.19 1.61 -0.07
C PHE A 222 -1.59 1.25 -0.59
N ALA A 223 -2.54 0.98 0.31
CA ALA A 223 -3.94 0.74 -0.07
C ALA A 223 -4.67 2.01 -0.54
N LEU A 224 -4.21 3.18 -0.08
CA LEU A 224 -4.80 4.50 -0.36
C LEU A 224 -4.03 5.30 -1.42
N PHE A 225 -3.16 4.66 -2.21
CA PHE A 225 -2.35 5.29 -3.28
C PHE A 225 -1.47 6.46 -2.80
N GLN A 226 -1.07 6.48 -1.53
CA GLN A 226 -0.21 7.54 -1.00
C GLN A 226 1.23 7.35 -1.47
N ASP A 227 1.77 8.36 -2.15
CA ASP A 227 3.17 8.38 -2.53
C ASP A 227 4.04 8.61 -1.29
N HIS A 228 4.77 7.56 -0.89
CA HIS A 228 5.71 7.60 0.21
C HIS A 228 6.87 6.65 -0.12
N PRO A 229 8.13 6.97 0.27
CA PRO A 229 9.30 6.15 -0.04
C PRO A 229 9.22 4.68 0.39
N PHE A 230 8.29 4.30 1.27
CA PHE A 230 8.10 2.95 1.76
C PHE A 230 6.72 2.34 1.42
N ASN A 231 5.87 3.08 0.70
CA ASN A 231 4.56 2.60 0.24
C ASN A 231 4.70 1.91 -1.11
N PHE A 232 5.47 0.83 -1.14
CA PHE A 232 5.60 0.00 -2.31
C PHE A 232 5.71 -1.48 -1.92
N ARG A 233 5.46 -2.36 -2.87
CA ARG A 233 5.67 -3.79 -2.79
C ARG A 233 6.38 -4.26 -4.04
N ASP A 234 7.44 -5.02 -3.84
CA ASP A 234 8.20 -5.60 -4.94
C ASP A 234 7.74 -7.04 -5.14
N ASP A 235 7.38 -7.36 -6.37
CA ASP A 235 7.28 -8.72 -6.85
C ASP A 235 8.71 -9.25 -7.03
N LEU A 236 9.17 -10.06 -6.08
CA LEU A 236 10.56 -10.52 -6.03
C LEU A 236 10.92 -11.48 -7.18
N ILE A 237 9.93 -12.05 -7.87
CA ILE A 237 10.16 -13.00 -8.96
C ILE A 237 10.41 -12.22 -10.25
N THR A 238 9.59 -11.21 -10.53
CA THR A 238 9.67 -10.43 -11.76
C THR A 238 10.50 -9.14 -11.61
N GLY A 239 10.76 -8.70 -10.39
CA GLY A 239 11.38 -7.41 -10.08
C GLY A 239 10.44 -6.22 -10.25
N VAL A 240 9.15 -6.46 -10.51
CA VAL A 240 8.15 -5.40 -10.72
C VAL A 240 7.80 -4.74 -9.39
N ARG A 241 7.82 -3.40 -9.37
CA ARG A 241 7.45 -2.60 -8.20
C ARG A 241 6.03 -2.06 -8.33
N TYR A 242 5.18 -2.43 -7.40
CA TYR A 242 3.84 -1.87 -7.23
C TYR A 242 3.88 -0.74 -6.21
N ARG A 243 3.18 0.37 -6.51
CA ARG A 243 3.06 1.54 -5.61
C ARG A 243 1.68 1.70 -4.98
N ASN A 244 0.71 0.92 -5.43
CA ASN A 244 -0.61 0.87 -4.82
C ASN A 244 -1.17 -0.56 -4.86
N LEU A 245 -2.11 -0.83 -3.96
CA LEU A 245 -2.73 -2.15 -3.84
C LEU A 245 -3.67 -2.47 -5.01
N PHE A 246 -4.29 -1.46 -5.61
CA PHE A 246 -5.23 -1.65 -6.73
C PHE A 246 -4.55 -2.28 -7.95
N ASP A 247 -3.43 -1.70 -8.40
CA ASP A 247 -2.62 -2.23 -9.51
C ASP A 247 -2.12 -3.63 -9.20
N MET A 248 -1.68 -3.84 -7.96
CA MET A 248 -1.19 -5.14 -7.51
C MET A 248 -2.29 -6.19 -7.61
N MET A 249 -3.52 -5.88 -7.19
CA MET A 249 -4.67 -6.78 -7.31
C MET A 249 -5.09 -7.00 -8.76
N VAL A 250 -5.10 -5.96 -9.60
CA VAL A 250 -5.41 -6.10 -11.03
C VAL A 250 -4.40 -7.03 -11.70
N ASP A 251 -3.11 -6.82 -11.48
CA ASP A 251 -2.05 -7.60 -12.10
C ASP A 251 -1.99 -9.04 -11.57
N SER A 252 -2.46 -9.30 -10.35
CA SER A 252 -2.71 -10.66 -9.87
C SER A 252 -3.78 -11.38 -10.70
N VAL A 253 -4.85 -10.69 -11.10
CA VAL A 253 -5.88 -11.26 -11.99
C VAL A 253 -5.33 -11.48 -13.39
N VAL A 254 -4.56 -10.51 -13.91
CA VAL A 254 -3.90 -10.64 -15.23
C VAL A 254 -2.96 -11.84 -15.25
N SER A 255 -2.15 -12.01 -14.21
CA SER A 255 -1.23 -13.15 -14.08
C SER A 255 -1.96 -14.48 -13.99
N ALA A 256 -3.05 -14.55 -13.21
CA ALA A 256 -3.88 -15.76 -13.13
C ALA A 256 -4.52 -16.13 -14.48
N MET A 257 -4.96 -15.14 -15.26
CA MET A 257 -5.44 -15.36 -16.62
C MET A 257 -4.32 -15.81 -17.57
N ALA A 258 -3.10 -15.27 -17.41
CA ALA A 258 -1.94 -15.69 -18.19
C ALA A 258 -1.58 -17.15 -17.92
N VAL A 259 -1.56 -17.59 -16.65
CA VAL A 259 -1.39 -19.00 -16.25
C VAL A 259 -2.46 -19.89 -16.87
N ALA A 260 -3.70 -19.39 -16.98
CA ALA A 260 -4.79 -20.11 -17.65
C ALA A 260 -4.71 -20.10 -19.20
N GLY A 261 -3.80 -19.32 -19.79
CA GLY A 261 -3.61 -19.19 -21.25
C GLY A 261 -4.44 -18.09 -21.94
N TYR A 262 -4.94 -17.11 -21.18
CA TYR A 262 -5.89 -16.08 -21.64
C TYR A 262 -5.48 -14.65 -21.26
N GLU A 263 -4.20 -14.31 -21.40
CA GLU A 263 -3.64 -13.01 -20.99
C GLU A 263 -4.26 -11.80 -21.70
N ASN A 264 -4.78 -11.97 -22.92
CA ASN A 264 -5.26 -10.86 -23.77
C ASN A 264 -6.73 -10.46 -23.50
N ILE A 265 -7.43 -11.13 -22.60
CA ILE A 265 -8.81 -10.76 -22.27
C ILE A 265 -8.81 -9.42 -21.52
N PRO A 266 -9.63 -8.43 -21.93
CA PRO A 266 -9.74 -7.16 -21.20
C PRO A 266 -10.30 -7.37 -19.80
N VAL A 267 -9.72 -6.69 -18.81
CA VAL A 267 -10.23 -6.67 -17.42
C VAL A 267 -11.07 -5.43 -17.22
N VAL A 268 -12.27 -5.60 -16.65
CA VAL A 268 -13.14 -4.51 -16.21
C VAL A 268 -13.35 -4.64 -14.70
N VAL A 269 -13.00 -3.58 -13.97
CA VAL A 269 -13.22 -3.53 -12.53
C VAL A 269 -14.62 -3.00 -12.28
N VAL A 270 -15.55 -3.92 -12.02
CA VAL A 270 -16.98 -3.60 -11.93
C VAL A 270 -17.43 -3.11 -10.56
N GLU A 271 -16.59 -3.25 -9.53
CA GLU A 271 -16.76 -2.61 -8.23
C GLU A 271 -15.41 -2.33 -7.58
N THR A 272 -15.25 -1.12 -7.08
CA THR A 272 -14.15 -0.74 -6.21
C THR A 272 -14.54 0.46 -5.34
N GLY A 273 -14.03 0.54 -4.12
CA GLY A 273 -14.40 1.62 -3.22
C GLY A 273 -13.73 1.51 -1.86
N TRP A 274 -14.07 2.45 -0.99
CA TRP A 274 -13.63 2.48 0.40
C TRP A 274 -14.78 3.00 1.28
N PRO A 275 -15.13 2.30 2.37
CA PRO A 275 -16.27 2.69 3.18
C PRO A 275 -15.97 3.91 4.04
N SER A 276 -16.97 4.79 4.13
CA SER A 276 -16.95 6.02 4.92
C SER A 276 -17.45 5.86 6.35
N SER A 277 -18.07 4.73 6.67
CA SER A 277 -18.39 4.33 8.03
C SER A 277 -18.34 2.82 8.14
N GLY A 278 -17.70 2.33 9.20
CA GLY A 278 -17.60 0.92 9.53
C GLY A 278 -18.92 0.25 9.92
N ALA A 279 -18.90 -1.07 9.88
CA ALA A 279 -19.95 -1.95 10.41
C ALA A 279 -20.00 -1.92 11.96
N ASP A 280 -18.85 -1.70 12.59
CA ASP A 280 -18.66 -1.62 14.03
C ASP A 280 -17.65 -0.52 14.39
N THR A 281 -17.49 -0.25 15.68
CA THR A 281 -16.57 0.78 16.19
C THR A 281 -15.09 0.39 16.12
N SER A 282 -14.77 -0.84 15.72
CA SER A 282 -13.39 -1.33 15.54
C SER A 282 -12.85 -1.07 14.13
N GLU A 283 -13.71 -0.82 13.14
CA GLU A 283 -13.32 -0.47 11.77
C GLU A 283 -12.93 1.02 11.64
N VAL A 284 -11.89 1.46 12.34
CA VAL A 284 -11.49 2.88 12.40
C VAL A 284 -11.06 3.42 11.02
N GLU A 285 -10.55 2.55 10.15
CA GLU A 285 -10.15 2.91 8.78
C GLU A 285 -11.35 3.08 7.83
N ALA A 286 -12.55 2.66 8.22
CA ALA A 286 -13.77 2.94 7.49
C ALA A 286 -14.33 4.31 7.91
N ASN A 287 -13.68 5.38 7.46
CA ASN A 287 -14.03 6.76 7.79
C ASN A 287 -14.11 7.66 6.54
N PRO A 288 -14.77 8.82 6.61
CA PRO A 288 -14.97 9.68 5.45
C PRO A 288 -13.67 10.19 4.81
N ALA A 289 -12.64 10.48 5.61
CA ALA A 289 -11.37 11.00 5.12
C ALA A 289 -10.61 9.97 4.28
N TYR A 290 -10.57 8.70 4.71
CA TYR A 290 -9.94 7.63 3.93
C TYR A 290 -10.75 7.26 2.69
N ALA A 291 -12.09 7.31 2.79
CA ALA A 291 -12.95 7.12 1.64
C ALA A 291 -12.72 8.20 0.56
N GLU A 292 -12.65 9.47 0.96
CA GLU A 292 -12.33 10.58 0.06
C GLU A 292 -10.94 10.42 -0.55
N MET A 293 -9.94 10.09 0.27
CA MET A 293 -8.56 9.91 -0.20
C MET A 293 -8.42 8.75 -1.19
N TYR A 294 -9.06 7.61 -0.92
CA TYR A 294 -9.08 6.48 -1.84
C TYR A 294 -9.70 6.87 -3.18
N LEU A 295 -10.89 7.47 -3.16
CA LEU A 295 -11.61 7.84 -4.38
C LEU A 295 -10.86 8.91 -5.18
N LYS A 296 -10.32 9.93 -4.51
CA LYS A 296 -9.55 10.99 -5.15
C LYS A 296 -8.32 10.42 -5.85
N ASN A 297 -7.53 9.62 -5.13
CA ASN A 297 -6.28 9.09 -5.68
C ASN A 297 -6.53 8.00 -6.74
N LEU A 298 -7.61 7.21 -6.63
CA LEU A 298 -8.04 6.28 -7.69
C LEU A 298 -8.37 7.05 -8.96
N VAL A 299 -9.14 8.14 -8.87
CA VAL A 299 -9.49 8.97 -10.04
C VAL A 299 -8.25 9.61 -10.64
N GLU A 300 -7.32 10.12 -9.83
CA GLU A 300 -6.04 10.68 -10.29
C GLU A 300 -5.19 9.61 -10.99
N HIS A 301 -5.10 8.41 -10.41
CA HIS A 301 -4.39 7.27 -11.01
C HIS A 301 -4.98 6.89 -12.37
N LEU A 302 -6.30 6.72 -12.48
CA LEU A 302 -6.95 6.40 -13.76
C LEU A 302 -6.78 7.50 -14.81
N ARG A 303 -6.81 8.77 -14.39
CA ARG A 303 -6.56 9.92 -15.29
C ARG A 303 -5.12 10.02 -15.77
N SER A 304 -4.16 9.55 -14.97
CA SER A 304 -2.76 9.58 -15.34
C SER A 304 -2.45 8.72 -16.57
N GLY A 305 -3.32 7.73 -16.87
CA GLY A 305 -3.17 6.84 -18.03
C GLY A 305 -1.95 5.93 -17.95
N THR A 306 -1.32 5.79 -16.77
CA THR A 306 -0.14 4.93 -16.57
C THR A 306 -0.46 3.45 -16.68
N GLY A 307 -1.74 3.09 -16.53
CA GLY A 307 -2.17 1.71 -16.40
C GLY A 307 -1.56 1.03 -15.17
N THR A 308 -1.44 -0.28 -15.24
CA THR A 308 -0.77 -1.12 -14.23
C THR A 308 0.63 -1.52 -14.71
N PRO A 309 1.52 -1.98 -13.83
CA PRO A 309 2.83 -2.47 -14.23
C PRO A 309 2.83 -3.55 -15.33
N LEU A 310 1.87 -4.47 -15.33
CA LEU A 310 1.76 -5.51 -16.37
C LEU A 310 0.90 -5.08 -17.58
N ARG A 311 0.04 -4.05 -17.45
CA ARG A 311 -0.80 -3.53 -18.55
C ARG A 311 -0.75 -2.02 -18.63
N LYS A 312 0.01 -1.49 -19.60
CA LYS A 312 0.20 -0.05 -19.81
C LYS A 312 -1.07 0.67 -20.21
N GLU A 313 -1.97 -0.02 -20.90
CA GLU A 313 -3.32 0.44 -21.23
C GLU A 313 -4.26 0.48 -20.02
N GLY A 314 -3.86 -0.16 -18.91
CA GLY A 314 -4.66 -0.29 -17.70
C GLY A 314 -5.83 -1.25 -17.85
N VAL A 315 -6.79 -1.12 -16.94
CA VAL A 315 -8.08 -1.81 -17.06
C VAL A 315 -8.98 -1.07 -18.05
N ALA A 316 -9.89 -1.80 -18.70
CA ALA A 316 -10.75 -1.23 -19.75
C ALA A 316 -11.77 -0.24 -19.18
N GLU A 317 -12.42 -0.59 -18.08
CA GLU A 317 -13.36 0.28 -17.36
C GLU A 317 -13.27 0.03 -15.84
N VAL A 318 -13.59 1.06 -15.05
CA VAL A 318 -13.68 0.99 -13.59
C VAL A 318 -15.01 1.55 -13.11
N TYR A 319 -15.67 0.86 -12.20
CA TYR A 319 -16.92 1.28 -11.58
C TYR A 319 -16.75 1.45 -10.07
N ILE A 320 -17.04 2.66 -9.59
CA ILE A 320 -17.03 2.97 -8.16
C ILE A 320 -18.24 2.32 -7.49
N TYR A 321 -18.00 1.59 -6.41
CA TYR A 321 -19.03 1.07 -5.52
C TYR A 321 -19.13 1.97 -4.28
N GLU A 322 -20.23 2.71 -4.08
CA GLU A 322 -21.46 2.75 -4.89
C GLU A 322 -22.04 4.17 -5.00
N LEU A 323 -23.16 4.34 -5.74
CA LEU A 323 -23.74 5.67 -5.99
C LEU A 323 -24.30 6.33 -4.72
N PHE A 324 -25.05 5.60 -3.90
CA PHE A 324 -25.73 6.13 -2.72
C PHE A 324 -25.36 5.34 -1.47
N ASP A 325 -25.30 6.02 -0.32
CA ASP A 325 -25.32 5.33 0.96
C ASP A 325 -26.67 4.62 1.15
N LYS A 326 -26.65 3.51 1.90
CA LYS A 326 -27.88 2.83 2.32
C LYS A 326 -28.55 3.62 3.43
N GLU A 327 -29.86 3.87 3.29
CA GLU A 327 -30.65 4.60 4.29
C GLU A 327 -30.74 3.86 5.63
N VAL A 328 -30.93 2.54 5.58
CA VAL A 328 -31.07 1.69 6.76
C VAL A 328 -29.78 0.91 6.97
N LYS A 329 -29.07 1.22 8.06
CA LYS A 329 -27.94 0.40 8.52
C LYS A 329 -28.45 -0.90 9.13
N LEU A 330 -28.34 -2.00 8.41
CA LEU A 330 -28.45 -3.34 9.00
C LEU A 330 -27.20 -3.62 9.85
N ARG A 331 -27.29 -4.56 10.81
CA ARG A 331 -26.09 -5.06 11.51
C ARG A 331 -25.09 -5.56 10.46
N ASN A 332 -23.86 -5.06 10.52
CA ASN A 332 -22.74 -5.32 9.59
C ASN A 332 -22.73 -4.54 8.26
N ASP A 333 -23.59 -3.54 8.08
CA ASP A 333 -23.59 -2.74 6.84
C ASP A 333 -22.61 -1.55 6.90
N ARG A 334 -21.94 -1.28 5.77
CA ARG A 334 -20.93 -0.22 5.62
C ARG A 334 -21.42 0.84 4.63
N ASN A 335 -20.98 2.09 4.80
CA ASN A 335 -21.39 3.19 3.93
C ASN A 335 -20.39 3.40 2.79
N TRP A 336 -20.71 2.92 1.59
CA TRP A 336 -19.85 3.00 0.40
C TRP A 336 -20.22 4.13 -0.57
N GLY A 337 -21.33 4.82 -0.33
CA GLY A 337 -21.90 5.78 -1.26
C GLY A 337 -21.01 7.00 -1.49
N ILE A 338 -20.98 7.48 -2.74
CA ILE A 338 -20.43 8.80 -3.10
C ILE A 338 -21.44 9.94 -2.92
N LEU A 339 -22.73 9.60 -2.86
CA LEU A 339 -23.83 10.50 -2.49
C LEU A 339 -24.50 10.03 -1.21
N TYR A 340 -25.03 10.98 -0.46
CA TYR A 340 -26.01 10.69 0.58
C TYR A 340 -27.36 10.28 -0.04
N PRO A 341 -28.27 9.63 0.71
CA PRO A 341 -29.59 9.27 0.20
C PRO A 341 -30.43 10.47 -0.30
N ASN A 342 -30.18 11.65 0.26
CA ASN A 342 -30.79 12.92 -0.16
C ASN A 342 -30.14 13.52 -1.43
N MET A 343 -29.28 12.78 -2.13
CA MET A 343 -28.53 13.18 -3.33
C MET A 343 -27.45 14.25 -3.17
N THR A 344 -27.14 14.68 -1.95
CA THR A 344 -26.02 15.60 -1.75
C THR A 344 -24.69 14.86 -1.90
N LYS A 345 -23.71 15.54 -2.52
CA LYS A 345 -22.36 15.00 -2.71
C LYS A 345 -21.67 14.82 -1.35
N LYS A 346 -21.06 13.66 -1.13
CA LYS A 346 -20.26 13.39 0.08
C LYS A 346 -18.83 13.92 -0.01
N TYR A 347 -18.27 13.90 -1.23
CA TYR A 347 -16.86 14.21 -1.48
C TYR A 347 -16.74 15.31 -2.52
N LYS A 348 -15.73 16.18 -2.36
CA LYS A 348 -15.43 17.23 -3.34
C LYS A 348 -14.45 16.69 -4.39
N ILE A 349 -14.90 15.67 -5.13
CA ILE A 349 -14.13 14.99 -6.17
C ILE A 349 -14.81 15.25 -7.52
N GLU A 350 -14.00 15.64 -8.50
CA GLU A 350 -14.45 15.64 -9.89
C GLU A 350 -14.24 14.24 -10.45
N PHE A 351 -15.29 13.61 -10.99
CA PHE A 351 -15.21 12.26 -11.58
C PHE A 351 -15.15 12.27 -13.11
N SER A 352 -15.02 13.43 -13.76
CA SER A 352 -14.92 13.53 -15.22
C SER A 352 -13.76 12.69 -15.75
N GLY A 353 -14.06 11.87 -16.76
CA GLY A 353 -13.05 11.30 -17.65
C GLY A 353 -12.31 12.40 -18.41
N CYS A 354 -11.04 12.15 -18.72
CA CYS A 354 -10.09 13.13 -19.26
C CYS A 354 -10.62 13.84 -20.53
N GLY A 355 -11.02 15.11 -20.38
CA GLY A 355 -10.92 16.11 -21.44
C GLY A 355 -9.64 16.91 -21.16
N CYS A 356 -8.57 16.64 -21.90
CA CYS A 356 -7.21 17.13 -21.62
C CYS A 356 -7.01 18.67 -21.73
N ASN A 357 -8.05 19.49 -21.85
CA ASN A 357 -7.91 20.93 -22.13
C ASN A 357 -8.55 21.89 -21.12
N ASP A 358 -9.30 21.42 -20.11
CA ASP A 358 -10.05 22.33 -19.21
C ASP A 358 -9.32 22.65 -17.89
N TYR A 359 -8.40 21.79 -17.42
CA TYR A 359 -7.76 21.96 -16.10
C TYR A 359 -6.78 23.13 -16.02
N GLN A 360 -6.11 23.50 -17.13
CA GLN A 360 -5.17 24.63 -17.11
C GLN A 360 -5.88 25.99 -17.13
N LYS A 361 -7.09 26.05 -17.71
CA LYS A 361 -7.84 27.30 -17.90
C LYS A 361 -8.46 27.78 -16.58
N ILE A 362 -8.98 26.84 -15.79
CA ILE A 362 -9.61 27.12 -14.49
C ILE A 362 -8.55 27.51 -13.43
N ALA A 363 -7.39 26.86 -13.44
CA ALA A 363 -6.31 27.17 -12.49
C ALA A 363 -5.69 28.57 -12.69
N ILE A 364 -5.74 29.11 -13.91
CA ILE A 364 -5.29 30.48 -14.22
C ILE A 364 -6.35 31.52 -13.81
N GLU A 365 -7.63 31.18 -13.95
CA GLU A 365 -8.74 32.05 -13.55
C GLU A 365 -8.91 32.15 -12.02
N GLU A 366 -8.52 31.12 -11.25
CA GLU A 366 -8.64 31.10 -9.77
C GLU A 366 -7.36 31.45 -8.99
N GLY A 367 -6.26 31.80 -9.66
CA GLY A 367 -5.07 32.38 -8.99
C GLY A 367 -4.27 31.44 -8.05
N MET A 368 -4.51 30.13 -8.09
CA MET A 368 -3.84 29.14 -7.23
C MET A 368 -2.49 28.67 -7.81
N SER A 369 -1.43 29.49 -7.71
CA SER A 369 -0.15 29.22 -8.39
C SER A 369 0.94 28.50 -7.58
N THR A 370 0.73 28.13 -6.31
CA THR A 370 1.90 27.81 -5.45
C THR A 370 2.03 26.39 -4.89
N TRP A 371 1.15 25.42 -5.18
CA TRP A 371 1.29 24.08 -4.60
C TRP A 371 0.82 22.95 -5.53
N MET A 372 1.50 22.74 -6.66
CA MET A 372 1.40 21.50 -7.43
C MET A 372 2.79 20.87 -7.59
N PRO A 373 3.00 19.57 -7.33
CA PRO A 373 4.26 18.89 -7.60
C PRO A 373 4.55 18.84 -9.11
N ALA A 374 5.81 19.07 -9.51
CA ALA A 374 6.19 19.11 -10.93
C ALA A 374 6.16 17.71 -11.56
N VAL A 375 5.38 17.56 -12.64
CA VAL A 375 5.21 16.30 -13.38
C VAL A 375 6.13 16.27 -14.61
N TRP A 376 7.22 15.52 -14.52
CA TRP A 376 8.21 15.39 -15.58
C TRP A 376 7.89 14.24 -16.54
N THR A 377 7.00 14.49 -17.51
CA THR A 377 6.77 13.56 -18.63
C THR A 377 8.03 13.43 -19.50
N PRO A 378 8.20 12.38 -20.32
CA PRO A 378 9.33 12.26 -21.24
C PRO A 378 9.52 13.49 -22.15
N ALA A 379 8.41 14.06 -22.66
CA ALA A 379 8.43 15.26 -23.50
C ALA A 379 8.82 16.53 -22.71
N HIS A 380 8.38 16.65 -21.46
CA HIS A 380 8.82 17.73 -20.58
C HIS A 380 10.30 17.59 -20.21
N HIS A 381 10.77 16.37 -19.95
CA HIS A 381 12.18 16.12 -19.69
C HIS A 381 13.03 16.46 -20.92
N GLU A 382 12.62 16.06 -22.12
CA GLU A 382 13.30 16.46 -23.37
C GLU A 382 13.39 17.98 -23.53
N THR A 383 12.25 18.67 -23.41
CA THR A 383 12.19 20.13 -23.51
C THR A 383 13.09 20.80 -22.47
N TYR A 384 13.11 20.26 -21.25
CA TYR A 384 13.98 20.73 -20.18
C TYR A 384 15.46 20.54 -20.49
N ILE A 385 15.86 19.38 -21.00
CA ILE A 385 17.24 19.11 -21.42
C ILE A 385 17.66 20.05 -22.56
N ASP A 386 16.78 20.30 -23.53
CA ASP A 386 17.05 21.23 -24.63
C ASP A 386 17.28 22.67 -24.13
N LEU A 387 16.46 23.12 -23.18
CA LEU A 387 16.63 24.44 -22.57
C LEU A 387 17.91 24.52 -21.74
N CYS A 388 18.26 23.45 -21.01
CA CYS A 388 19.52 23.37 -20.29
C CYS A 388 20.72 23.41 -21.24
N LEU A 389 20.67 22.69 -22.36
CA LEU A 389 21.71 22.72 -23.39
C LEU A 389 21.83 24.12 -24.00
N GLU A 390 20.71 24.74 -24.37
CA GLU A 390 20.67 26.09 -24.93
C GLU A 390 21.32 27.11 -23.98
N GLN A 391 20.96 27.09 -22.69
CA GLN A 391 21.58 27.99 -21.71
C GLN A 391 23.05 27.67 -21.45
N THR A 392 23.45 26.40 -21.55
CA THR A 392 24.86 26.00 -21.44
C THR A 392 25.68 26.58 -22.59
N LEU A 393 25.17 26.46 -23.82
CA LEU A 393 25.80 27.02 -25.02
C LEU A 393 25.84 28.56 -25.03
N LYS A 394 24.89 29.22 -24.35
CA LYS A 394 24.88 30.66 -24.13
C LYS A 394 25.87 31.15 -23.07
N GLY A 395 26.59 30.24 -22.39
CA GLY A 395 27.56 30.59 -21.34
C GLY A 395 26.93 30.91 -19.99
N ASN A 396 25.64 30.64 -19.79
CA ASN A 396 24.94 30.90 -18.52
C ASN A 396 25.22 29.86 -17.43
N LYS A 397 26.22 29.00 -17.66
CA LYS A 397 26.72 27.98 -16.74
C LYS A 397 28.23 28.14 -16.56
N PRO A 398 28.68 29.10 -15.74
CA PRO A 398 30.11 29.39 -15.55
C PRO A 398 30.86 28.33 -14.73
N GLY A 399 30.15 27.37 -14.11
CA GLY A 399 30.72 26.31 -13.29
C GLY A 399 29.81 25.09 -13.23
N THR A 400 29.60 24.52 -12.05
CA THR A 400 28.80 23.28 -11.88
C THR A 400 27.29 23.48 -12.02
N HIS A 401 26.78 24.72 -12.00
CA HIS A 401 25.36 25.07 -12.06
C HIS A 401 25.11 26.31 -12.94
N PHE A 402 23.87 26.51 -13.40
CA PHE A 402 23.48 27.75 -14.07
C PHE A 402 23.51 28.94 -13.11
N ASN A 403 23.83 30.12 -13.65
CA ASN A 403 23.70 31.40 -12.96
C ASN A 403 22.20 31.78 -12.82
N LYS A 404 21.90 32.87 -12.09
CA LYS A 404 20.51 33.31 -11.83
C LYS A 404 19.73 33.57 -13.13
N GLU A 405 20.40 34.15 -14.12
CA GLU A 405 19.81 34.46 -15.43
C GLU A 405 19.49 33.18 -16.22
N GLY A 406 20.40 32.21 -16.24
CA GLY A 406 20.18 30.90 -16.87
C GLY A 406 19.01 30.14 -16.27
N TRP A 407 18.86 30.15 -14.94
CA TRP A 407 17.70 29.53 -14.28
C TRP A 407 16.39 30.22 -14.63
N ASN A 408 16.35 31.56 -14.61
CA ASN A 408 15.15 32.29 -14.97
C ASN A 408 14.75 32.05 -16.44
N ASN A 409 15.73 32.03 -17.35
CA ASN A 409 15.49 31.74 -18.76
C ASN A 409 14.97 30.31 -18.95
N ILE A 410 15.49 29.32 -18.22
CA ILE A 410 14.99 27.94 -18.28
C ILE A 410 13.53 27.90 -17.80
N VAL A 411 13.20 28.55 -16.68
CA VAL A 411 11.83 28.55 -16.13
C VAL A 411 10.84 29.20 -17.10
N GLU A 412 11.15 30.40 -17.61
CA GLU A 412 10.27 31.13 -18.52
C GLU A 412 10.13 30.41 -19.86
N SER A 413 11.23 30.02 -20.50
CA SER A 413 11.17 29.33 -21.78
C SER A 413 10.57 27.92 -21.66
N PHE A 414 10.67 27.28 -20.49
CA PHE A 414 9.96 26.02 -20.24
C PHE A 414 8.45 26.24 -20.20
N TYR A 415 7.99 27.29 -19.53
CA TYR A 415 6.58 27.66 -19.56
C TYR A 415 6.10 28.04 -20.96
N GLU A 416 6.85 28.84 -21.71
CA GLU A 416 6.50 29.25 -23.07
C GLU A 416 6.36 28.05 -24.02
N LYS A 417 7.24 27.05 -23.89
CA LYS A 417 7.24 25.86 -24.77
C LYS A 417 6.24 24.78 -24.37
N THR A 418 5.99 24.60 -23.07
CA THR A 418 5.17 23.49 -22.57
C THR A 418 3.80 23.91 -22.07
N GLY A 419 3.59 25.20 -21.77
CA GLY A 419 2.40 25.70 -21.09
C GLY A 419 2.33 25.38 -19.59
N PHE A 420 3.37 24.77 -19.01
CA PHE A 420 3.42 24.40 -17.58
C PHE A 420 4.28 25.37 -16.76
N ARG A 421 3.69 25.94 -15.71
CA ARG A 421 4.39 26.81 -14.74
C ARG A 421 5.06 25.92 -13.69
N TYR A 422 6.39 25.81 -13.75
CA TYR A 422 7.17 25.25 -12.65
C TYR A 422 7.93 26.34 -11.92
N ASP A 423 8.02 26.22 -10.60
CA ASP A 423 8.82 27.13 -9.82
C ASP A 423 10.33 26.83 -9.97
N ASN A 424 11.14 27.80 -9.55
CA ASN A 424 12.59 27.69 -9.59
C ASN A 424 13.13 26.49 -8.79
N LYS A 425 12.42 26.05 -7.73
CA LYS A 425 12.84 24.95 -6.86
C LYS A 425 12.61 23.61 -7.56
N GLN A 426 11.49 23.43 -8.23
CA GLN A 426 11.13 22.24 -9.00
C GLN A 426 12.10 21.99 -10.16
N ILE A 427 12.41 23.04 -10.90
CA ILE A 427 13.35 23.05 -12.03
C ILE A 427 14.78 22.70 -11.57
N LYS A 428 15.20 23.17 -10.38
CA LYS A 428 16.50 22.84 -9.76
C LYS A 428 16.55 21.45 -9.12
N ASN A 429 15.42 20.96 -8.61
CA ASN A 429 15.33 19.59 -8.11
C ASN A 429 15.49 18.59 -9.27
N HIS A 430 14.86 18.86 -10.42
CA HIS A 430 15.01 18.04 -11.61
C HIS A 430 16.43 18.06 -12.19
N TRP A 431 17.11 19.20 -12.12
CA TRP A 431 18.54 19.29 -12.42
C TRP A 431 19.38 18.33 -11.58
N SER A 432 19.14 18.34 -10.27
CA SER A 432 19.89 17.52 -9.31
C SER A 432 19.65 16.04 -9.58
N PHE A 433 18.39 15.65 -9.84
CA PHE A 433 18.03 14.30 -10.24
C PHE A 433 18.74 13.87 -11.54
N THR A 434 18.63 14.69 -12.59
CA THR A 434 19.26 14.41 -13.90
C THR A 434 20.77 14.27 -13.79
N LYS A 435 21.41 15.12 -12.98
CA LYS A 435 22.86 15.07 -12.73
C LYS A 435 23.27 13.76 -12.04
N GLU A 436 22.51 13.29 -11.05
CA GLU A 436 22.80 12.01 -10.39
C GLU A 436 22.62 10.83 -11.34
N GLN A 437 21.59 10.84 -12.20
CA GLN A 437 21.42 9.81 -13.24
C GLN A 437 22.61 9.79 -14.21
N TRP A 438 23.09 10.97 -14.64
CA TRP A 438 24.28 11.09 -15.49
C TRP A 438 25.54 10.54 -14.83
N LYS A 439 25.77 10.81 -13.53
CA LYS A 439 26.92 10.26 -12.80
C LYS A 439 26.92 8.73 -12.75
N VAL A 440 25.75 8.13 -12.48
CA VAL A 440 25.61 6.67 -12.46
C VAL A 440 25.90 6.10 -13.85
N TRP A 441 25.38 6.75 -14.90
CA TRP A 441 25.62 6.36 -16.29
C TRP A 441 27.08 6.44 -16.70
N VAL A 442 27.78 7.54 -16.39
CA VAL A 442 29.22 7.70 -16.69
C VAL A 442 30.07 6.64 -16.01
N LYS A 443 29.78 6.33 -14.73
CA LYS A 443 30.46 5.24 -14.02
C LYS A 443 30.21 3.88 -14.68
N LEU A 444 28.96 3.64 -15.10
CA LEU A 444 28.55 2.40 -15.74
C LEU A 444 29.22 2.19 -17.09
N ILE A 445 29.27 3.19 -17.98
CA ILE A 445 29.94 3.07 -19.29
C ILE A 445 31.47 3.12 -19.18
N GLY A 446 32.01 3.64 -18.08
CA GLY A 446 33.45 3.71 -17.81
C GLY A 446 34.05 2.44 -17.22
N ASP A 447 33.22 1.47 -16.78
CA ASP A 447 33.69 0.22 -16.23
C ASP A 447 34.12 -0.76 -17.34
N SER A 448 35.34 -1.29 -17.22
CA SER A 448 35.93 -2.21 -18.21
C SER A 448 35.16 -3.52 -18.43
N SER A 449 34.33 -3.94 -17.47
CA SER A 449 33.45 -5.11 -17.59
C SER A 449 32.12 -4.78 -18.26
N MET A 450 31.67 -3.53 -18.15
CA MET A 450 30.42 -3.03 -18.70
C MET A 450 30.67 -2.46 -20.10
N LYS A 451 30.78 -3.35 -21.09
CA LYS A 451 31.07 -2.98 -22.48
C LYS A 451 29.84 -2.37 -23.15
N TRP A 452 29.64 -1.07 -23.00
CA TRP A 452 28.60 -0.33 -23.73
C TRP A 452 28.92 -0.31 -25.23
N ASP A 453 27.97 -0.74 -26.04
CA ASP A 453 28.03 -0.63 -27.50
C ASP A 453 27.10 0.53 -27.95
N PRO A 454 27.68 1.64 -28.46
CA PRO A 454 26.90 2.80 -28.92
C PRO A 454 26.02 2.52 -30.15
N GLU A 455 26.36 1.52 -30.98
CA GLU A 455 25.60 1.20 -32.19
C GLU A 455 24.39 0.33 -31.88
N THR A 456 24.55 -0.65 -30.99
CA THR A 456 23.45 -1.55 -30.59
C THR A 456 22.64 -1.02 -29.40
N LYS A 457 23.09 0.07 -28.75
CA LYS A 457 22.49 0.65 -27.53
C LYS A 457 22.31 -0.37 -26.41
N THR A 458 23.25 -1.30 -26.30
CA THR A 458 23.21 -2.37 -25.31
C THR A 458 24.57 -2.55 -24.65
N PHE A 459 24.55 -3.10 -23.44
CA PHE A 459 25.77 -3.54 -22.77
C PHE A 459 26.08 -4.98 -23.20
N GLY A 460 27.23 -5.20 -23.81
CA GLY A 460 27.75 -6.52 -24.17
C GLY A 460 28.36 -7.30 -22.99
N ALA A 461 28.02 -6.92 -21.76
CA ALA A 461 28.46 -7.60 -20.53
C ALA A 461 27.66 -8.88 -20.32
N SER A 462 28.30 -9.93 -19.80
CA SER A 462 27.60 -11.18 -19.50
C SER A 462 26.60 -11.00 -18.36
N LYS A 463 25.71 -11.97 -18.17
CA LYS A 463 24.76 -11.94 -17.04
C LYS A 463 25.50 -11.90 -15.71
N GLU A 464 26.60 -12.64 -15.61
CA GLU A 464 27.47 -12.73 -14.44
C GLU A 464 28.20 -11.41 -14.16
N ASP A 465 28.69 -10.73 -15.20
CA ASP A 465 29.34 -9.42 -15.06
C ASP A 465 28.34 -8.37 -14.56
N TRP A 466 27.11 -8.38 -15.08
CA TRP A 466 26.03 -7.50 -14.63
C TRP A 466 25.64 -7.73 -13.17
N ASP A 467 25.48 -8.98 -12.77
CA ASP A 467 25.08 -9.32 -11.41
C ASP A 467 26.17 -8.91 -10.40
N LYS A 468 27.45 -9.06 -10.77
CA LYS A 468 28.60 -8.57 -9.99
C LYS A 468 28.67 -7.04 -9.91
N TYR A 469 28.40 -6.34 -11.01
CA TYR A 469 28.44 -4.88 -11.05
C TYR A 469 27.30 -4.25 -10.23
N ILE A 470 26.09 -4.84 -10.30
CA ILE A 470 24.92 -4.39 -9.54
C ILE A 470 25.09 -4.65 -8.04
N GLU A 471 25.76 -5.73 -7.63
CA GLU A 471 26.08 -5.97 -6.21
C GLU A 471 26.93 -4.83 -5.61
N ALA A 472 27.83 -4.24 -6.40
CA ALA A 472 28.65 -3.11 -6.00
C ALA A 472 27.94 -1.75 -6.15
N ASN A 473 27.09 -1.59 -7.18
CA ASN A 473 26.45 -0.35 -7.58
C ASN A 473 24.94 -0.58 -7.90
N PRO A 474 24.08 -0.75 -6.88
CA PRO A 474 22.68 -1.13 -7.09
C PRO A 474 21.86 -0.09 -7.88
N GLU A 475 22.23 1.19 -7.82
CA GLU A 475 21.62 2.27 -8.60
C GLU A 475 21.80 2.14 -10.12
N ALA A 476 22.76 1.33 -10.57
CA ALA A 476 22.99 1.06 -11.99
C ALA A 476 22.01 0.03 -12.59
N ALA A 477 21.29 -0.73 -11.74
CA ALA A 477 20.37 -1.77 -12.18
C ALA A 477 19.26 -1.25 -13.13
N GLN A 478 18.82 -0.01 -12.93
CA GLN A 478 17.81 0.64 -13.79
C GLN A 478 18.25 0.82 -15.25
N PHE A 479 19.55 0.76 -15.53
CA PHE A 479 20.14 0.95 -16.86
C PHE A 479 20.46 -0.37 -17.57
N ARG A 480 20.26 -1.53 -16.91
CA ARG A 480 20.55 -2.86 -17.47
C ARG A 480 19.85 -3.13 -18.80
N PHE A 481 18.63 -2.63 -18.93
CA PHE A 481 17.78 -2.81 -20.12
C PHE A 481 17.28 -1.47 -20.69
N LYS A 482 17.89 -0.35 -20.27
CA LYS A 482 17.41 0.99 -20.60
C LYS A 482 18.58 1.97 -20.74
N GLU A 483 18.71 2.56 -21.91
CA GLU A 483 19.66 3.65 -22.16
C GLU A 483 19.22 4.92 -21.41
N LEU A 484 20.20 5.65 -20.84
CA LEU A 484 19.95 7.01 -20.38
C LEU A 484 19.61 7.89 -21.59
N GLN A 485 18.47 8.57 -21.55
CA GLN A 485 18.04 9.39 -22.68
C GLN A 485 18.89 10.66 -22.78
N PHE A 486 19.12 11.11 -24.01
CA PHE A 486 19.83 12.35 -24.33
C PHE A 486 21.30 12.40 -23.87
N THR A 487 21.99 11.26 -23.82
CA THR A 487 23.40 11.12 -23.42
C THR A 487 24.33 12.14 -24.08
N GLU A 488 24.21 12.36 -25.39
CA GLU A 488 25.01 13.36 -26.12
C GLU A 488 24.77 14.80 -25.61
N LYS A 489 23.51 15.16 -25.31
CA LYS A 489 23.17 16.48 -24.76
C LYS A 489 23.64 16.60 -23.31
N LEU A 490 23.48 15.53 -22.52
CA LEU A 490 23.89 15.46 -21.12
C LEU A 490 25.41 15.53 -20.98
N GLU A 491 26.15 14.93 -21.89
CA GLU A 491 27.61 15.09 -21.98
C GLU A 491 27.95 16.57 -22.12
N ILE A 492 27.39 17.30 -23.09
CA ILE A 492 27.67 18.73 -23.24
C ILE A 492 27.23 19.56 -22.00
N ILE A 493 26.12 19.19 -21.36
CA ILE A 493 25.59 19.90 -20.18
C ILE A 493 26.46 19.67 -18.93
N PHE A 494 27.01 18.47 -18.76
CA PHE A 494 27.67 18.04 -17.52
C PHE A 494 29.18 17.77 -17.65
N ASP A 495 29.72 17.71 -18.86
CA ASP A 495 31.14 17.52 -19.12
C ASP A 495 31.95 18.70 -18.53
N GLY A 496 33.02 18.37 -17.79
CA GLY A 496 33.79 19.30 -16.96
C GLY A 496 33.27 19.58 -15.55
N THR A 497 32.14 18.99 -15.11
CA THR A 497 31.64 19.15 -13.72
C THR A 497 31.95 17.98 -12.78
N ILE A 498 32.56 16.92 -13.30
CA ILE A 498 33.03 15.76 -12.55
C ILE A 498 34.53 15.96 -12.34
N ASN A 499 34.94 16.33 -11.13
CA ASN A 499 36.35 16.56 -10.82
C ASN A 499 37.14 15.24 -10.92
N ALA A 500 38.35 15.30 -11.49
CA ALA A 500 39.30 14.19 -11.62
C ALA A 500 39.70 13.51 -10.28
N ALA A 501 39.35 14.10 -9.13
CA ALA A 501 39.57 13.50 -7.82
C ALA A 501 38.66 12.29 -7.54
N ASP A 502 37.51 12.17 -8.23
CA ASP A 502 36.57 11.05 -8.03
C ASP A 502 36.86 9.85 -8.96
N THR A 503 37.91 9.91 -9.78
CA THR A 503 38.24 8.90 -10.81
C THR A 503 39.61 8.24 -10.64
N GLU A 504 40.43 8.66 -9.66
CA GLU A 504 41.74 8.06 -9.40
C GLU A 504 41.68 7.00 -8.28
N ALA A 505 41.07 5.86 -8.60
CA ALA A 505 41.29 4.62 -7.86
C ALA A 505 41.20 3.38 -8.79
N SER A 506 41.81 3.43 -9.97
CA SER A 506 42.43 2.28 -10.64
C SER A 506 42.98 2.71 -12.01
N THR A 507 44.30 2.86 -12.12
CA THR A 507 45.15 2.10 -13.05
C THR A 507 46.50 2.80 -13.21
N GLY A 508 47.56 2.08 -12.86
CA GLY A 508 48.91 2.39 -13.32
C GLY A 508 48.99 2.18 -14.83
N ARG A 509 49.58 3.17 -15.50
CA ARG A 509 50.20 3.14 -16.84
C ARG A 509 50.17 1.79 -17.58
N LYS A 510 49.53 1.78 -18.75
CA LYS A 510 50.14 1.28 -19.99
C LYS A 510 49.70 2.13 -21.18
N ARG A 511 50.69 2.71 -21.86
CA ARG A 511 50.60 3.31 -23.19
C ARG A 511 50.16 2.24 -24.20
N HIS A 512 49.29 2.59 -25.16
CA HIS A 512 49.53 2.38 -26.58
C HIS A 512 48.62 3.27 -27.46
N ASN A 513 49.21 3.73 -28.56
CA ASN A 513 48.76 4.71 -29.55
C ASN A 513 47.61 4.25 -30.48
N GLY A 514 46.89 5.24 -31.02
CA GLY A 514 46.24 5.27 -32.35
C GLY A 514 44.78 4.81 -32.35
N SER A 515 43.78 5.48 -32.93
CA SER A 515 43.73 6.46 -34.02
C SER A 515 42.44 7.29 -33.89
N SER A 516 42.57 8.62 -33.87
CA SER A 516 41.46 9.57 -33.84
C SER A 516 41.00 9.90 -35.26
N THR A 517 39.78 9.51 -35.62
CA THR A 517 39.04 10.11 -36.74
C THR A 517 37.55 10.00 -36.47
N SER A 518 36.99 10.99 -35.80
CA SER A 518 35.71 11.59 -36.19
C SER A 518 35.45 12.84 -35.33
N SER A 519 36.13 13.93 -35.66
CA SER A 519 35.76 15.27 -35.20
C SER A 519 35.79 16.22 -36.40
N ARG A 520 34.69 16.24 -37.14
CA ARG A 520 34.29 17.35 -38.03
C ARG A 520 32.85 17.12 -38.49
N LEU A 521 32.15 18.24 -38.73
CA LEU A 521 30.72 18.40 -39.03
C LEU A 521 29.92 18.57 -37.72
N LEU A 522 29.44 19.75 -37.28
CA LEU A 522 29.06 20.98 -37.97
C LEU A 522 29.29 22.20 -37.06
N ARG A 523 30.18 23.12 -37.48
CA ARG A 523 30.13 24.55 -37.12
C ARG A 523 30.30 25.36 -38.40
N LYS A 524 29.21 25.89 -38.92
CA LYS A 524 29.17 27.14 -39.70
C LYS A 524 27.71 27.52 -39.98
N VAL A 525 27.27 28.61 -39.38
CA VAL A 525 26.66 29.81 -40.00
C VAL A 525 26.48 30.81 -38.83
N GLN A 526 27.44 31.72 -38.61
CA GLN A 526 27.46 33.11 -39.08
C GLN A 526 26.73 34.08 -38.12
N ARG A 527 27.50 34.74 -37.24
CA ARG A 527 27.10 36.01 -36.62
C ARG A 527 28.07 37.09 -37.06
N THR A 528 27.51 38.09 -37.71
CA THR A 528 28.14 39.33 -38.15
C THR A 528 28.50 40.23 -36.96
N THR A 529 29.68 40.83 -37.08
CA THR A 529 30.35 41.87 -36.28
C THR A 529 29.57 43.20 -36.24
N MET A 530 29.60 44.07 -35.21
CA MET A 530 30.63 45.04 -34.76
C MET A 530 30.00 45.95 -33.62
N PRO A 531 30.63 46.98 -33.02
CA PRO A 531 31.71 46.95 -32.00
C PRO A 531 31.55 48.01 -30.86
N LYS A 532 32.39 47.94 -29.81
CA LYS A 532 32.92 49.03 -28.92
C LYS A 532 33.17 48.44 -27.52
N GLY A 533 34.24 48.75 -26.80
CA GLY A 533 35.33 49.70 -27.01
C GLY A 533 36.49 49.36 -26.07
N LYS A 534 37.66 49.89 -26.45
CA LYS A 534 38.93 49.85 -25.75
C LYS A 534 38.82 50.30 -24.29
N ASN A 535 39.64 49.70 -23.42
CA ASN A 535 40.71 50.45 -22.77
C ASN A 535 41.81 49.50 -22.31
N ASP A 536 43.02 49.83 -22.78
CA ASP A 536 44.30 49.26 -22.39
C ASP A 536 44.73 49.77 -21.02
N ASN A 537 45.53 48.95 -20.32
CA ASN A 537 46.71 49.27 -19.51
C ASN A 537 47.13 47.93 -18.83
N SER A 538 48.16 47.20 -19.28
CA SER A 538 49.61 47.38 -18.95
C SER A 538 49.83 47.46 -17.43
N CYS A 539 50.73 46.73 -16.77
CA CYS A 539 52.01 46.11 -17.13
C CYS A 539 52.40 45.07 -16.05
N ASP A 540 53.16 44.05 -16.46
CA ASP A 540 54.44 43.59 -15.90
C ASP A 540 54.53 43.22 -14.39
N ASP A 541 54.81 41.95 -14.05
CA ASP A 541 56.16 41.39 -13.80
C ASP A 541 56.34 41.34 -12.26
N GLU A 542 57.09 40.47 -11.57
CA GLU A 542 58.19 39.60 -11.91
C GLU A 542 58.34 38.59 -10.74
N SER A 543 58.58 37.33 -11.11
CA SER A 543 59.57 36.39 -10.54
C SER A 543 59.70 35.97 -9.05
N ARG A 544 60.05 34.66 -9.02
CA ARG A 544 61.15 33.95 -8.30
C ARG A 544 60.73 33.11 -7.08
N SER A 545 60.77 31.78 -7.16
CA SER A 545 61.92 30.82 -7.28
C SER A 545 62.19 30.21 -5.90
N ALA A 546 61.81 28.95 -5.68
CA ALA A 546 62.64 27.72 -5.76
C ALA A 546 63.56 27.57 -4.53
N VAL A 547 63.60 26.42 -3.83
CA VAL A 547 64.45 25.23 -4.06
C VAL A 547 64.35 24.48 -2.70
N MET A 548 63.89 23.22 -2.56
CA MET A 548 64.40 21.88 -2.95
C MET A 548 64.91 21.10 -1.71
N VAL A 549 64.88 19.76 -1.82
CA VAL A 549 65.84 18.78 -1.21
C VAL A 549 65.56 18.34 0.24
N GLN A 550 65.59 17.08 0.68
CA GLN A 550 65.93 15.77 0.08
C GLN A 550 65.48 14.60 0.99
N TYR A 551 65.48 13.40 0.39
CA TYR A 551 65.28 12.05 0.93
C TYR A 551 66.38 11.55 1.89
N THR A 552 66.04 10.58 2.75
CA THR A 552 66.93 9.45 3.12
C THR A 552 66.15 8.15 3.39
N HIS A 553 66.67 7.03 2.86
CA HIS A 553 66.22 5.63 2.98
C HIS A 553 66.69 4.94 4.28
N GLY A 554 65.99 3.88 4.71
CA GLY A 554 66.47 2.90 5.71
C GLY A 554 65.55 1.68 5.92
N THR A 555 65.89 0.60 5.22
CA THR A 555 65.68 -0.88 5.27
C THR A 555 65.06 -1.63 6.50
N PRO A 556 64.76 -2.96 6.43
CA PRO A 556 63.44 -3.53 6.72
C PRO A 556 63.41 -4.53 7.91
N MET A 557 62.22 -4.88 8.41
CA MET A 557 62.06 -6.06 9.28
C MET A 557 60.78 -6.86 8.99
N ALA A 558 60.91 -8.14 9.31
CA ALA A 558 60.15 -9.31 8.90
C ALA A 558 58.70 -9.42 9.42
N SER A 559 57.88 -10.05 8.58
CA SER A 559 56.84 -11.05 8.85
C SER A 559 55.92 -10.91 10.07
N GLU A 560 54.62 -10.77 9.79
CA GLU A 560 53.62 -11.72 10.29
C GLU A 560 52.41 -11.74 9.35
N GLN A 561 52.03 -12.95 8.92
CA GLN A 561 50.82 -13.21 8.15
C GLN A 561 49.60 -13.04 9.05
N SER A 562 48.65 -12.19 8.66
CA SER A 562 47.28 -12.30 9.15
C SER A 562 46.31 -12.05 8.00
N MET A 563 45.54 -13.09 7.67
CA MET A 563 44.49 -13.07 6.68
C MET A 563 43.47 -11.96 6.93
N SER A 564 43.13 -11.18 5.91
CA SER A 564 41.98 -10.28 5.92
C SER A 564 40.97 -10.71 4.86
N SER A 565 40.01 -11.51 5.29
CA SER A 565 38.78 -11.84 4.57
C SER A 565 37.90 -10.59 4.42
N SER A 566 37.69 -10.11 3.20
CA SER A 566 36.67 -9.10 2.90
C SER A 566 35.28 -9.76 2.95
N SER A 567 34.50 -9.43 3.98
CA SER A 567 33.15 -9.98 4.21
C SER A 567 32.13 -9.54 3.14
N PRO A 568 31.17 -10.41 2.76
CA PRO A 568 30.08 -10.09 1.85
C PRO A 568 29.08 -9.10 2.48
N ARG A 569 28.46 -8.22 1.66
CA ARG A 569 27.47 -7.25 2.14
C ARG A 569 26.16 -7.96 2.53
N LYS A 570 25.71 -7.72 3.76
CA LYS A 570 24.70 -8.54 4.46
C LYS A 570 23.27 -7.97 4.34
N ALA A 571 22.30 -8.87 4.47
CA ALA A 571 20.86 -8.59 4.42
C ALA A 571 20.39 -7.56 5.47
N LYS A 572 19.36 -6.77 5.11
CA LYS A 572 18.71 -5.78 5.97
C LYS A 572 17.93 -6.49 7.10
N ALA A 573 18.16 -6.10 8.35
CA ALA A 573 17.53 -6.72 9.51
C ALA A 573 16.02 -6.42 9.60
N THR A 574 15.20 -7.46 9.69
CA THR A 574 13.75 -7.39 9.93
C THR A 574 13.48 -7.61 11.42
N TRP A 575 12.73 -6.70 12.05
CA TRP A 575 12.48 -6.69 13.50
C TRP A 575 11.06 -7.11 13.84
N MET A 576 10.88 -8.35 14.33
CA MET A 576 9.58 -8.83 14.83
C MET A 576 9.31 -8.33 16.26
N PRO A 577 8.04 -8.20 16.71
CA PRO A 577 7.72 -7.78 18.09
C PRO A 577 8.42 -8.62 19.18
N ALA A 578 8.52 -9.94 18.96
CA ALA A 578 9.24 -10.84 19.87
C ALA A 578 10.75 -10.53 19.93
N MET A 579 11.37 -10.16 18.80
CA MET A 579 12.79 -9.76 18.74
C MET A 579 13.01 -8.39 19.38
N HIS A 580 12.11 -7.43 19.15
CA HIS A 580 12.13 -6.14 19.81
C HIS A 580 12.07 -6.30 21.33
N LYS A 581 11.17 -7.15 21.85
CA LYS A 581 11.11 -7.46 23.28
C LYS A 581 12.41 -8.03 23.84
N ILE A 582 13.00 -9.03 23.17
CA ILE A 582 14.29 -9.62 23.58
C ILE A 582 15.39 -8.55 23.58
N PHE A 583 15.43 -7.69 22.58
CA PHE A 583 16.40 -6.61 22.47
C PHE A 583 16.28 -5.59 23.61
N ILE A 584 15.06 -5.14 23.94
CA ILE A 584 14.81 -4.21 25.04
C ILE A 584 15.13 -4.84 26.40
N ASP A 585 14.84 -6.14 26.58
CA ASP A 585 15.21 -6.87 27.80
C ASP A 585 16.73 -6.92 28.00
N LEU A 586 17.50 -7.16 26.94
CA LEU A 586 18.96 -7.16 26.99
C LEU A 586 19.52 -5.74 27.22
N CYS A 587 18.90 -4.72 26.62
CA CYS A 587 19.26 -3.33 26.86
C CYS A 587 19.00 -2.93 28.32
N LEU A 588 17.88 -3.35 28.91
CA LEU A 588 17.55 -3.12 30.31
C LEU A 588 18.57 -3.81 31.22
N GLU A 589 18.88 -5.08 30.95
CA GLU A 589 19.88 -5.85 31.70
C GLU A 589 21.25 -5.15 31.70
N GLN A 590 21.74 -4.72 30.54
CA GLN A 590 23.01 -3.99 30.46
C GLN A 590 22.95 -2.59 31.09
N THR A 591 21.79 -1.94 31.09
CA THR A 591 21.61 -0.66 31.79
C THR A 591 21.73 -0.86 33.30
N LEU A 592 21.09 -1.90 33.85
CA LEU A 592 21.16 -2.25 35.27
C LEU A 592 22.56 -2.71 35.71
N GLN A 593 23.36 -3.26 34.79
CA GLN A 593 24.76 -3.63 35.02
C GLN A 593 25.72 -2.43 34.96
N GLY A 594 25.23 -1.21 34.72
CA GLY A 594 26.06 0.00 34.66
C GLY A 594 26.82 0.18 33.35
N ASN A 595 26.56 -0.66 32.33
CA ASN A 595 27.21 -0.58 31.03
C ASN A 595 26.66 0.55 30.13
N LYS A 596 25.80 1.41 30.68
CA LYS A 596 25.29 2.64 30.07
C LYS A 596 25.64 3.84 30.97
N PRO A 597 26.88 4.35 30.92
CA PRO A 597 27.33 5.41 31.83
C PRO A 597 26.73 6.80 31.50
N GLN A 598 26.21 6.98 30.28
CA GLN A 598 25.56 8.22 29.83
C GLN A 598 24.34 7.88 28.95
N THR A 599 24.23 8.48 27.76
CA THR A 599 23.08 8.33 26.86
C THR A 599 23.15 7.08 25.96
N HIS A 600 24.28 6.35 25.97
CA HIS A 600 24.55 5.18 25.13
C HIS A 600 25.33 4.10 25.90
N PHE A 601 25.21 2.84 25.47
CA PHE A 601 26.02 1.74 26.01
C PHE A 601 27.50 1.89 25.67
N ASN A 602 28.36 1.54 26.62
CA ASN A 602 29.80 1.43 26.40
C ASN A 602 30.13 0.25 25.46
N ARG A 603 31.40 0.09 25.09
CA ARG A 603 31.84 -0.98 24.17
C ARG A 603 31.49 -2.37 24.68
N GLU A 604 31.59 -2.58 25.99
CA GLU A 604 31.29 -3.85 26.66
C GLU A 604 29.80 -4.17 26.66
N GLY A 605 28.93 -3.21 26.97
CA GLY A 605 27.48 -3.36 26.91
C GLY A 605 26.99 -3.70 25.52
N TRP A 606 27.51 -3.05 24.47
CA TRP A 606 27.15 -3.39 23.09
C TRP A 606 27.60 -4.80 22.68
N ARG A 607 28.78 -5.25 23.13
CA ARG A 607 29.26 -6.60 22.89
C ARG A 607 28.34 -7.63 23.57
N ASN A 608 28.01 -7.41 24.83
CA ASN A 608 27.15 -8.30 25.61
C ASN A 608 25.72 -8.38 25.04
N ILE A 609 25.16 -7.24 24.59
CA ILE A 609 23.86 -7.21 23.91
C ILE A 609 23.93 -8.03 22.62
N ASN A 610 24.97 -7.86 21.81
CA ASN A 610 25.07 -8.55 20.53
C ASN A 610 25.20 -10.07 20.69
N GLU A 611 26.10 -10.52 21.57
CA GLU A 611 26.31 -11.95 21.85
C GLU A 611 25.07 -12.60 22.47
N SER A 612 24.44 -11.91 23.42
CA SER A 612 23.23 -12.43 24.08
C SER A 612 22.01 -12.42 23.16
N PHE A 613 21.91 -11.43 22.26
CA PHE A 613 20.85 -11.36 21.26
C PHE A 613 20.97 -12.49 20.25
N GLN A 614 22.17 -12.72 19.71
CA GLN A 614 22.44 -13.84 18.82
C GLN A 614 22.17 -15.19 19.49
N LYS A 615 22.58 -15.35 20.76
CA LYS A 615 22.34 -16.57 21.53
C LYS A 615 20.84 -16.84 21.78
N LYS A 616 20.04 -15.79 22.03
CA LYS A 616 18.61 -15.91 22.33
C LYS A 616 17.73 -16.04 21.09
N THR A 617 18.15 -15.49 19.95
CA THR A 617 17.34 -15.45 18.72
C THR A 617 17.84 -16.39 17.63
N GLY A 618 19.08 -16.87 17.72
CA GLY A 618 19.74 -17.63 16.66
C GLY A 618 20.16 -16.79 15.44
N LEU A 619 19.89 -15.47 15.44
CA LEU A 619 20.15 -14.57 14.32
C LEU A 619 21.40 -13.73 14.57
N SER A 620 22.29 -13.66 13.58
CA SER A 620 23.49 -12.81 13.64
C SER A 620 23.20 -11.44 13.06
N PHE A 621 22.81 -10.49 13.92
CA PHE A 621 22.72 -9.09 13.55
C PHE A 621 24.05 -8.38 13.80
N ASP A 622 24.41 -7.47 12.91
CA ASP A 622 25.59 -6.65 13.10
C ASP A 622 25.31 -5.53 14.10
N ARG A 623 26.36 -5.10 14.80
CA ARG A 623 26.28 -4.02 15.80
C ARG A 623 25.59 -2.75 15.27
N ILE A 624 25.76 -2.43 13.99
CA ILE A 624 25.14 -1.28 13.34
C ILE A 624 23.61 -1.46 13.23
N GLN A 625 23.13 -2.67 12.95
CA GLN A 625 21.70 -2.97 12.84
C GLN A 625 21.00 -2.86 14.20
N LEU A 626 21.62 -3.39 15.25
CA LEU A 626 21.16 -3.24 16.64
C LEU A 626 21.17 -1.77 17.08
N LYS A 627 22.21 -1.02 16.70
CA LYS A 627 22.32 0.41 17.01
C LYS A 627 21.24 1.23 16.31
N ASN A 628 20.98 0.99 15.03
CA ASN A 628 19.93 1.70 14.30
C ASN A 628 18.54 1.44 14.91
N HIS A 629 18.26 0.21 15.32
CA HIS A 629 17.01 -0.13 16.01
C HIS A 629 16.89 0.53 17.39
N TRP A 630 18.00 0.61 18.12
CA TRP A 630 18.10 1.38 19.37
C TRP A 630 17.79 2.87 19.16
N ASP A 631 18.37 3.50 18.13
CA ASP A 631 18.17 4.92 17.85
C ASP A 631 16.69 5.19 17.47
N VAL A 632 16.07 4.34 16.65
CA VAL A 632 14.63 4.43 16.34
C VAL A 632 13.77 4.27 17.60
N THR A 633 14.07 3.28 18.45
CA THR A 633 13.34 3.07 19.71
C THR A 633 13.48 4.26 20.65
N LYS A 634 14.67 4.88 20.70
CA LYS A 634 14.94 6.07 21.52
C LYS A 634 14.11 7.27 21.05
N GLU A 635 13.97 7.48 19.73
CA GLU A 635 13.13 8.56 19.20
C GLU A 635 11.64 8.33 19.49
N HIS A 636 11.14 7.10 19.36
CA HIS A 636 9.77 6.77 19.76
C HIS A 636 9.53 7.01 21.26
N TRP A 637 10.47 6.64 22.12
CA TRP A 637 10.41 6.92 23.55
C TRP A 637 10.39 8.42 23.86
N LYS A 638 11.21 9.23 23.17
CA LYS A 638 11.22 10.69 23.37
C LYS A 638 9.84 11.29 23.10
N VAL A 639 9.23 10.94 21.96
CA VAL A 639 7.89 11.41 21.59
C VAL A 639 6.85 10.96 22.63
N TRP A 640 6.89 9.69 23.03
CA TRP A 640 6.00 9.14 24.06
C TRP A 640 6.17 9.83 25.42
N SER A 641 7.40 10.05 25.87
CA SER A 641 7.71 10.70 27.15
C SER A 641 7.25 12.16 27.21
N LYS A 642 7.38 12.89 26.10
CA LYS A 642 6.88 14.27 25.96
C LYS A 642 5.35 14.30 25.96
N LEU A 643 4.74 13.32 25.32
CA LEU A 643 3.29 13.16 25.25
C LEU A 643 2.70 12.91 26.65
N ILE A 644 3.15 11.88 27.36
CA ILE A 644 2.64 11.55 28.71
C ILE A 644 3.02 12.59 29.78
N GLY A 645 4.08 13.36 29.55
CA GLY A 645 4.55 14.43 30.43
C GLY A 645 3.73 15.73 30.31
N THR A 646 2.87 15.84 29.31
CA THR A 646 2.02 17.02 29.11
C THR A 646 0.78 16.92 29.99
N GLY A 647 0.46 17.99 30.73
CA GLY A 647 -0.58 17.98 31.77
C GLY A 647 -1.99 17.58 31.32
N SER A 648 -2.35 17.84 30.06
CA SER A 648 -3.62 17.45 29.43
C SER A 648 -3.60 16.04 28.83
N MET A 649 -2.43 15.52 28.47
CA MET A 649 -2.22 14.23 27.78
C MET A 649 -1.84 13.12 28.77
N LYS A 650 -2.63 12.96 29.83
CA LYS A 650 -2.37 11.94 30.84
C LYS A 650 -2.74 10.56 30.30
N TRP A 651 -1.75 9.68 30.21
CA TRP A 651 -1.96 8.26 29.95
C TRP A 651 -2.56 7.57 31.18
N ASP A 652 -3.62 6.80 30.98
CA ASP A 652 -4.16 5.89 31.98
C ASP A 652 -3.79 4.43 31.63
N PRO A 653 -2.85 3.81 32.38
CA PRO A 653 -2.41 2.44 32.15
C PRO A 653 -3.49 1.37 32.34
N ASN A 654 -4.61 1.69 33.01
CA ASN A 654 -5.68 0.71 33.23
C ASN A 654 -6.67 0.66 32.06
N THR A 655 -6.83 1.77 31.34
CA THR A 655 -7.78 1.89 30.22
C THR A 655 -7.07 1.91 28.86
N ASN A 656 -5.73 1.93 28.85
CA ASN A 656 -4.87 2.08 27.67
C ASN A 656 -5.30 3.25 26.79
N LYS A 657 -5.66 4.38 27.43
CA LYS A 657 -6.14 5.57 26.77
C LYS A 657 -5.55 6.82 27.40
N PHE A 658 -5.46 7.88 26.59
CA PHE A 658 -5.21 9.21 27.08
C PHE A 658 -6.52 9.82 27.60
N GLY A 659 -6.49 10.42 28.80
CA GLY A 659 -7.63 11.12 29.38
C GLY A 659 -7.91 12.50 28.77
N ALA A 660 -7.28 12.81 27.63
CA ALA A 660 -7.40 14.08 26.93
C ALA A 660 -8.68 14.14 26.08
N SER A 661 -9.28 15.32 25.97
CA SER A 661 -10.43 15.54 25.09
C SER A 661 -9.99 15.60 23.62
N GLU A 662 -10.93 15.47 22.68
CA GLU A 662 -10.65 15.61 21.25
C GLU A 662 -10.06 16.98 20.90
N ALA A 663 -10.52 18.05 21.57
CA ALA A 663 -9.99 19.40 21.39
C ALA A 663 -8.54 19.53 21.91
N ASP A 664 -8.19 18.82 23.00
CA ASP A 664 -6.82 18.80 23.51
C ASP A 664 -5.89 18.07 22.52
N TRP A 665 -6.37 17.00 21.89
CA TRP A 665 -5.63 16.26 20.87
C TRP A 665 -5.39 17.07 19.60
N GLU A 666 -6.42 17.78 19.12
CA GLU A 666 -6.29 18.66 17.96
C GLU A 666 -5.26 19.77 18.19
N SER A 667 -5.31 20.41 19.36
CA SER A 667 -4.34 21.44 19.75
C SER A 667 -2.92 20.88 19.86
N TYR A 668 -2.74 19.72 20.52
CA TYR A 668 -1.42 19.12 20.71
C TYR A 668 -0.78 18.64 19.39
N LEU A 669 -1.58 18.10 18.47
CA LEU A 669 -1.11 17.59 17.17
C LEU A 669 -0.80 18.69 16.17
N GLN A 670 -1.36 19.89 16.31
CA GLN A 670 -0.93 21.06 15.53
C GLN A 670 0.53 21.43 15.83
N GLU A 671 0.96 21.28 17.08
CA GLU A 671 2.34 21.59 17.49
C GLU A 671 3.28 20.38 17.45
N ASN A 672 2.76 19.16 17.54
CA ASN A 672 3.54 17.91 17.65
C ASN A 672 2.95 16.79 16.78
N PRO A 673 3.02 16.88 15.44
CA PRO A 673 2.39 15.93 14.53
C PRO A 673 2.92 14.49 14.68
N GLU A 674 4.18 14.31 15.11
CA GLU A 674 4.80 13.02 15.35
C GLU A 674 4.15 12.20 16.49
N ALA A 675 3.39 12.86 17.37
CA ALA A 675 2.65 12.19 18.44
C ALA A 675 1.37 11.47 17.95
N ALA A 676 0.94 11.73 16.71
CA ALA A 676 -0.26 11.11 16.12
C ALA A 676 -0.19 9.58 16.12
N GLN A 677 1.01 9.01 15.97
CA GLN A 677 1.23 7.57 15.97
C GLN A 677 0.88 6.88 17.31
N PHE A 678 0.81 7.63 18.41
CA PHE A 678 0.53 7.14 19.76
C PHE A 678 -0.89 7.44 20.23
N ARG A 679 -1.69 8.18 19.44
CA ARG A 679 -3.04 8.64 19.82
C ARG A 679 -3.97 7.50 20.25
N PHE A 680 -3.83 6.34 19.62
CA PHE A 680 -4.63 5.15 19.89
C PHE A 680 -3.77 3.90 20.15
N LYS A 681 -2.46 4.08 20.40
CA LYS A 681 -1.49 3.00 20.49
C LYS A 681 -0.52 3.26 21.63
N GLU A 682 -0.44 2.30 22.55
CA GLU A 682 0.58 2.29 23.61
C GLU A 682 1.98 2.05 23.03
N LEU A 683 2.99 2.74 23.57
CA LEU A 683 4.37 2.38 23.29
C LEU A 683 4.72 1.08 24.04
N GLU A 684 4.98 0.01 23.29
CA GLU A 684 5.32 -1.29 23.86
C GLU A 684 6.53 -1.18 24.80
N LEU A 685 6.43 -1.80 25.98
CA LEU A 685 7.48 -1.84 27.01
C LEU A 685 7.88 -0.46 27.57
N ALA A 686 6.98 0.52 27.55
CA ALA A 686 7.20 1.88 28.07
C ALA A 686 7.90 1.91 29.44
N ASP A 687 7.50 1.08 30.42
CA ASP A 687 8.14 1.04 31.75
C ASP A 687 9.64 0.67 31.70
N LYS A 688 10.02 -0.23 30.79
CA LYS A 688 11.41 -0.64 30.59
C LYS A 688 12.18 0.43 29.85
N LEU A 689 11.56 1.06 28.86
CA LEU A 689 12.14 2.18 28.11
C LEU A 689 12.35 3.39 29.02
N GLU A 690 11.45 3.64 29.98
CA GLU A 690 11.64 4.65 31.02
C GLU A 690 12.89 4.37 31.83
N THR A 691 13.05 3.14 32.32
CA THR A 691 14.26 2.76 33.08
C THR A 691 15.53 2.85 32.23
N ILE A 692 15.43 2.58 30.93
CA ILE A 692 16.57 2.62 30.00
C ILE A 692 16.94 4.06 29.65
N PHE A 693 15.97 4.96 29.44
CA PHE A 693 16.18 6.27 28.83
C PHE A 693 15.97 7.47 29.75
N ASN A 694 15.31 7.29 30.91
CA ASN A 694 15.09 8.33 31.90
C ASN A 694 16.26 8.28 32.91
N GLU A 695 17.01 9.38 32.99
CA GLU A 695 18.39 9.45 33.47
C GLU A 695 18.66 8.80 34.85
N ILE A 696 19.74 8.03 34.93
CA ILE A 696 20.34 7.58 36.19
C ILE A 696 21.01 8.80 36.84
N THR A 697 20.44 9.25 37.95
CA THR A 697 21.04 10.21 38.87
C THR A 697 22.33 9.61 39.45
N VAL A 698 23.45 10.31 39.27
CA VAL A 698 24.73 10.04 39.94
C VAL A 698 24.59 10.45 41.42
N PRO A 699 25.23 9.77 42.40
CA PRO A 699 24.92 9.93 43.82
C PRO A 699 25.35 11.28 44.39
N GLY A 700 24.39 12.07 44.87
CA GLY A 700 24.67 13.31 45.59
C GLY A 700 23.47 14.26 45.57
N GLU A 701 22.81 14.35 46.72
CA GLU A 701 21.80 15.35 47.11
C GLU A 701 20.31 15.07 46.83
N SER A 702 19.56 15.28 47.91
CA SER A 702 18.17 15.02 48.27
C SER A 702 17.40 16.36 48.14
N LYS A 703 16.11 16.53 47.83
CA LYS A 703 14.89 15.73 47.92
C LYS A 703 13.74 16.55 47.29
N ARG A 704 12.76 15.88 46.64
CA ARG A 704 11.36 15.79 47.15
C ARG A 704 10.57 14.71 46.39
N ALA A 705 10.13 13.71 47.15
CA ALA A 705 9.40 12.50 46.78
C ALA A 705 7.92 12.82 46.46
N SER A 706 7.33 12.33 45.36
CA SER A 706 6.80 10.97 45.03
C SER A 706 5.42 10.67 45.59
N GLN A 707 4.51 10.24 44.71
CA GLN A 707 3.59 9.12 44.99
C GLN A 707 3.09 8.49 43.68
N ARG A 708 3.69 7.35 43.29
CA ARG A 708 2.94 6.19 42.78
C ARG A 708 3.76 4.91 42.99
N LYS A 709 3.06 3.90 43.49
CA LYS A 709 3.60 2.70 44.15
C LYS A 709 4.28 1.74 43.16
N LYS A 710 5.52 1.34 43.48
CA LYS A 710 6.21 0.17 42.90
C LYS A 710 5.56 -1.12 43.42
N TYR A 711 5.17 -2.02 42.52
CA TYR A 711 4.95 -3.43 42.86
C TYR A 711 6.21 -4.24 42.51
N LYS A 712 6.74 -4.95 43.51
CA LYS A 712 7.94 -5.79 43.40
C LYS A 712 7.61 -7.12 42.72
N TYR A 713 8.40 -7.49 41.70
CA TYR A 713 8.55 -8.85 41.22
C TYR A 713 9.59 -9.56 42.11
N ALA A 714 9.18 -10.61 42.84
CA ALA A 714 10.11 -11.52 43.50
C ALA A 714 10.31 -12.75 42.61
N SER A 715 11.51 -12.83 42.01
CA SER A 715 12.03 -13.97 41.27
C SER A 715 12.15 -15.20 42.18
N LYS A 716 11.50 -16.31 41.84
CA LYS A 716 11.74 -17.62 42.46
C LYS A 716 12.71 -18.41 41.58
N LYS A 717 13.98 -18.39 41.96
CA LYS A 717 15.04 -19.28 41.47
C LYS A 717 14.95 -20.58 42.25
N SER A 718 14.77 -21.71 41.57
CA SER A 718 14.86 -23.04 42.16
C SER A 718 16.31 -23.36 42.48
N LEU A 719 16.62 -23.71 43.73
CA LEU A 719 17.76 -24.55 44.10
C LEU A 719 17.38 -25.33 45.36
N LEU A 720 17.58 -26.64 45.29
CA LEU A 720 17.34 -27.67 46.30
C LEU A 720 18.19 -27.43 47.57
N HIS A 721 17.65 -27.73 48.75
CA HIS A 721 18.01 -28.89 49.60
C HIS A 721 17.62 -28.69 51.08
N ASN A 722 16.80 -29.62 51.60
CA ASN A 722 16.69 -30.17 52.97
C ASN A 722 16.94 -29.30 54.22
N LYS A 723 15.89 -29.13 55.06
CA LYS A 723 15.75 -29.73 56.42
C LYS A 723 14.58 -29.10 57.20
N GLU A 724 13.69 -29.96 57.71
CA GLU A 724 12.81 -29.74 58.88
C GLU A 724 13.60 -30.08 60.19
N PRO A 725 13.11 -29.92 61.44
CA PRO A 725 11.74 -29.57 61.92
C PRO A 725 11.66 -28.64 63.17
N ASP A 726 10.43 -28.60 63.76
CA ASP A 726 10.05 -28.39 65.18
C ASP A 726 9.72 -26.95 65.68
N ILE A 727 8.72 -26.64 66.55
CA ILE A 727 7.64 -27.36 67.27
C ILE A 727 6.73 -26.31 68.02
N LEU A 728 5.43 -26.62 68.18
CA LEU A 728 4.42 -26.23 69.22
C LEU A 728 3.85 -24.79 69.45
N LYS A 729 2.52 -24.77 69.69
CA LYS A 729 1.58 -23.69 70.11
C LYS A 729 1.36 -23.69 71.66
N PRO A 730 0.25 -23.19 72.31
CA PRO A 730 -0.64 -21.98 72.19
C PRO A 730 -1.02 -21.33 73.58
N ASP A 731 -2.09 -20.49 73.60
CA ASP A 731 -3.11 -20.19 74.66
C ASP A 731 -2.94 -18.88 75.49
N LYS A 732 -3.96 -18.12 75.96
CA LYS A 732 -5.44 -17.98 75.84
C LYS A 732 -5.88 -16.75 76.70
N LYS A 733 -6.98 -16.05 76.36
CA LYS A 733 -8.16 -15.77 77.25
C LYS A 733 -9.16 -14.74 76.68
N THR A 734 -10.40 -15.20 76.48
CA THR A 734 -11.69 -14.48 76.58
C THR A 734 -12.02 -14.25 78.08
N GLU A 735 -12.91 -13.35 78.52
CA GLU A 735 -14.36 -13.23 78.23
C GLU A 735 -14.97 -12.13 79.17
N LEU A 736 -16.03 -11.41 78.77
CA LEU A 736 -17.34 -11.29 79.49
C LEU A 736 -18.20 -10.00 79.27
N LEU A 737 -19.52 -10.28 79.10
CA LEU A 737 -20.79 -9.53 79.39
C LEU A 737 -21.33 -8.53 78.32
N CYS A 738 -22.44 -8.77 77.59
CA CYS A 738 -23.91 -8.89 77.91
C CYS A 738 -24.51 -7.58 78.47
N ASP A 739 -25.69 -7.04 78.14
CA ASP A 739 -26.88 -7.39 77.33
C ASP A 739 -27.78 -6.12 77.28
N ALA A 740 -28.62 -5.90 76.25
CA ALA A 740 -29.99 -5.32 76.33
C ALA A 740 -30.61 -4.99 74.96
N VAL A 741 -31.67 -5.75 74.69
CA VAL A 741 -32.73 -5.73 73.65
C VAL A 741 -33.58 -4.44 73.83
N GLU A 742 -34.19 -3.75 72.84
CA GLU A 742 -35.33 -4.20 72.03
C GLU A 742 -35.84 -3.08 71.09
N LEU A 743 -36.43 -3.52 69.98
CA LEU A 743 -37.11 -2.80 68.91
C LEU A 743 -38.43 -2.10 69.30
N ARG A 744 -38.81 -1.04 68.55
CA ARG A 744 -40.10 -0.81 67.84
C ARG A 744 -40.17 0.65 67.33
N GLY A 745 -40.66 1.01 66.14
CA GLY A 745 -41.25 0.29 65.01
C GLY A 745 -41.75 1.25 63.90
N ALA A 746 -41.99 0.67 62.72
CA ALA A 746 -42.99 1.03 61.68
C ALA A 746 -42.72 2.01 60.51
N VAL A 747 -42.53 1.38 59.32
CA VAL A 747 -43.24 1.52 58.00
C VAL A 747 -43.10 2.76 57.09
N MET A 748 -42.52 2.49 55.89
CA MET A 748 -42.76 2.93 54.48
C MET A 748 -43.45 4.29 54.19
N MET A 749 -43.00 5.17 53.27
CA MET A 749 -42.84 5.02 51.80
C MET A 749 -42.04 6.21 51.20
N GLN A 750 -41.27 6.00 50.12
CA GLN A 750 -41.40 6.66 48.78
C GLN A 750 -40.08 6.78 47.95
N LYS A 751 -39.81 5.74 47.13
CA LYS A 751 -39.33 5.70 45.71
C LYS A 751 -38.16 6.61 45.21
N ARG A 752 -36.96 6.06 44.98
CA ARG A 752 -36.39 5.53 43.69
C ARG A 752 -34.84 5.71 43.56
N MET A 753 -34.17 4.58 43.24
CA MET A 753 -32.88 4.36 42.52
C MET A 753 -31.62 5.18 42.85
N GLU A 754 -30.54 4.50 43.27
CA GLU A 754 -29.34 4.29 42.42
C GLU A 754 -28.36 3.27 43.01
N MET A 755 -27.70 2.54 42.10
CA MET A 755 -26.81 1.39 42.29
C MET A 755 -25.34 1.81 42.40
N VAL A 756 -24.55 1.07 43.19
CA VAL A 756 -23.08 1.10 43.19
C VAL A 756 -22.55 -0.16 42.47
N PRO A 757 -21.59 -0.07 41.52
CA PRO A 757 -21.13 -1.21 40.74
C PRO A 757 -19.94 -1.96 41.37
N SER A 758 -19.99 -3.28 41.24
CA SER A 758 -18.96 -4.25 41.60
C SER A 758 -18.00 -4.51 40.42
N THR A 759 -16.69 -4.43 40.68
CA THR A 759 -15.59 -4.70 39.75
C THR A 759 -15.56 -6.16 39.29
N GLN A 760 -15.74 -6.41 37.98
CA GLN A 760 -15.55 -7.73 37.37
C GLN A 760 -14.21 -7.79 36.60
N VAL A 761 -13.39 -8.78 36.93
CA VAL A 761 -12.22 -9.21 36.16
C VAL A 761 -12.72 -9.89 34.88
N LYS A 762 -12.21 -9.49 33.71
CA LYS A 762 -12.53 -10.17 32.43
C LYS A 762 -11.91 -11.58 32.43
N PRO A 763 -12.68 -12.65 32.16
CA PRO A 763 -12.12 -13.99 32.03
C PRO A 763 -11.33 -14.11 30.71
N THR A 764 -10.18 -14.77 30.76
CA THR A 764 -9.55 -15.35 29.58
C THR A 764 -10.36 -16.59 29.16
N TYR A 765 -10.58 -16.80 27.86
CA TYR A 765 -11.37 -17.92 27.34
C TYR A 765 -10.49 -18.79 26.43
N SER A 766 -9.72 -19.67 27.05
CA SER A 766 -8.79 -20.59 26.39
C SER A 766 -9.51 -21.85 25.90
N ILE A 767 -8.93 -22.52 24.88
CA ILE A 767 -9.44 -23.84 24.42
C ILE A 767 -9.36 -24.86 25.57
N GLY A 768 -8.29 -24.81 26.37
CA GLY A 768 -8.11 -25.70 27.52
C GLY A 768 -9.26 -25.61 28.52
N GLU A 769 -9.68 -24.40 28.89
CA GLU A 769 -10.82 -24.21 29.80
C GLU A 769 -12.14 -24.72 29.22
N CYS A 770 -12.34 -24.61 27.90
CA CYS A 770 -13.52 -25.20 27.25
C CYS A 770 -13.50 -26.73 27.29
N ILE A 771 -12.33 -27.35 27.09
CA ILE A 771 -12.15 -28.81 27.16
C ILE A 771 -12.35 -29.30 28.60
N ASP A 772 -11.72 -28.66 29.59
CA ASP A 772 -11.90 -29.00 31.01
C ASP A 772 -13.38 -28.89 31.43
N CYS A 773 -14.07 -27.87 30.92
CA CYS A 773 -15.49 -27.67 31.16
C CYS A 773 -16.37 -28.71 30.45
N LEU A 774 -15.96 -29.20 29.27
CA LEU A 774 -16.66 -30.23 28.50
C LEU A 774 -16.47 -31.61 29.13
N ASP A 775 -15.24 -31.93 29.55
CA ASP A 775 -14.88 -33.17 30.25
C ASP A 775 -15.59 -33.30 31.61
N GLY A 776 -15.93 -32.17 32.24
CA GLY A 776 -16.73 -32.13 33.46
C GLY A 776 -18.23 -32.34 33.27
N MET A 777 -18.74 -32.57 32.04
CA MET A 777 -20.15 -32.83 31.79
C MET A 777 -20.43 -34.33 31.65
N GLU A 778 -21.03 -34.93 32.68
CA GLU A 778 -21.36 -36.38 32.70
C GLU A 778 -22.26 -36.83 31.53
N GLU A 779 -23.04 -35.91 30.96
CA GLU A 779 -23.95 -36.16 29.82
C GLU A 779 -23.26 -36.11 28.44
N VAL A 780 -22.00 -35.64 28.35
CA VAL A 780 -21.23 -35.60 27.10
C VAL A 780 -20.09 -36.61 27.18
N VAL A 781 -20.30 -37.79 26.60
CA VAL A 781 -19.28 -38.84 26.58
C VAL A 781 -18.09 -38.40 25.70
N GLN A 782 -16.87 -38.50 26.25
CA GLN A 782 -15.65 -38.24 25.50
C GLN A 782 -15.59 -39.13 24.24
N GLY A 783 -15.39 -38.50 23.08
CA GLY A 783 -15.38 -39.19 21.78
C GLY A 783 -16.75 -39.39 21.13
N SER A 784 -17.85 -38.91 21.73
CA SER A 784 -19.15 -38.84 21.04
C SER A 784 -19.15 -37.80 19.91
N ASP A 785 -20.08 -37.91 18.96
CA ASP A 785 -20.21 -36.94 17.85
C ASP A 785 -20.40 -35.50 18.34
N LEU A 786 -21.13 -35.32 19.46
CA LEU A 786 -21.32 -34.02 20.09
C LEU A 786 -20.02 -33.50 20.74
N TYR A 787 -19.20 -34.39 21.29
CA TYR A 787 -17.90 -34.05 21.88
C TYR A 787 -16.91 -33.59 20.80
N LEU A 788 -16.79 -34.35 19.71
CA LEU A 788 -15.90 -33.99 18.59
C LEU A 788 -16.36 -32.70 17.91
N PHE A 789 -17.67 -32.53 17.69
CA PHE A 789 -18.25 -31.28 17.20
C PHE A 789 -17.92 -30.09 18.11
N ALA A 790 -17.99 -30.27 19.43
CA ALA A 790 -17.64 -29.23 20.40
C ALA A 790 -16.16 -28.79 20.29
N LEU A 791 -15.23 -29.73 20.05
CA LEU A 791 -13.82 -29.41 19.85
C LEU A 791 -13.60 -28.56 18.59
N ASP A 792 -14.29 -28.87 17.49
CA ASP A 792 -14.17 -28.13 16.23
C ASP A 792 -14.69 -26.69 16.35
N ILE A 793 -15.83 -26.49 17.02
CA ILE A 793 -16.36 -25.14 17.24
C ILE A 793 -15.51 -24.33 18.22
N PHE A 794 -14.80 -24.98 19.17
CA PHE A 794 -13.90 -24.30 20.09
C PHE A 794 -12.64 -23.76 19.42
N LEU A 795 -12.36 -24.05 18.14
CA LEU A 795 -11.30 -23.37 17.40
C LEU A 795 -11.61 -21.88 17.19
N LYS A 796 -12.89 -21.50 17.14
CA LYS A 796 -13.34 -20.10 16.99
C LYS A 796 -13.48 -19.43 18.36
N LYS A 797 -12.84 -18.27 18.52
CA LYS A 797 -12.79 -17.51 19.79
C LYS A 797 -14.19 -17.15 20.32
N ASP A 798 -15.09 -16.76 19.43
CA ASP A 798 -16.42 -16.29 19.81
C ASP A 798 -17.28 -17.41 20.40
N TYR A 799 -17.14 -18.65 19.91
CA TYR A 799 -17.84 -19.81 20.47
C TYR A 799 -17.30 -20.24 21.83
N ARG A 800 -15.99 -20.10 22.07
CA ARG A 800 -15.40 -20.33 23.40
C ARG A 800 -15.96 -19.39 24.46
N GLU A 801 -16.07 -18.11 24.10
CA GLU A 801 -16.63 -17.09 24.99
C GLU A 801 -18.09 -17.39 25.34
N VAL A 802 -18.91 -17.69 24.34
CA VAL A 802 -20.32 -18.04 24.57
C VAL A 802 -20.44 -19.30 25.43
N PHE A 803 -19.71 -20.37 25.11
CA PHE A 803 -19.76 -21.64 25.83
C PHE A 803 -19.38 -21.52 27.31
N LEU A 804 -18.32 -20.78 27.62
CA LEU A 804 -17.87 -20.57 29.00
C LEU A 804 -18.76 -19.59 29.78
N GLN A 805 -19.44 -18.65 29.10
CA GLN A 805 -20.42 -17.76 29.73
C GLN A 805 -21.74 -18.45 30.09
N LEU A 806 -22.13 -19.50 29.38
CA LEU A 806 -23.27 -20.34 29.76
C LEU A 806 -22.94 -21.02 31.09
N LYS A 807 -23.74 -20.83 32.15
CA LYS A 807 -23.38 -21.29 33.51
C LYS A 807 -23.81 -22.72 33.84
N LYS A 808 -24.75 -23.30 33.08
CA LYS A 808 -25.34 -24.61 33.37
C LYS A 808 -24.97 -25.65 32.30
N PRO A 809 -24.57 -26.89 32.67
CA PRO A 809 -24.19 -27.94 31.72
C PRO A 809 -25.28 -28.26 30.69
N ASN A 810 -26.53 -28.42 31.12
CA ASN A 810 -27.66 -28.70 30.24
C ASN A 810 -27.92 -27.59 29.18
N VAL A 811 -27.66 -26.32 29.52
CA VAL A 811 -27.79 -25.20 28.57
C VAL A 811 -26.63 -25.21 27.57
N ARG A 812 -25.43 -25.59 28.00
CA ARG A 812 -24.27 -25.77 27.11
C ARG A 812 -24.54 -26.91 26.12
N ILE A 813 -25.05 -28.04 26.59
CA ILE A 813 -25.39 -29.19 25.76
C ILE A 813 -26.48 -28.84 24.74
N ALA A 814 -27.57 -28.21 25.18
CA ALA A 814 -28.64 -27.77 24.27
C ALA A 814 -28.14 -26.76 23.22
N TRP A 815 -27.21 -25.89 23.60
CA TRP A 815 -26.57 -24.95 22.69
C TRP A 815 -25.67 -25.67 21.66
N LEU A 816 -24.86 -26.64 22.10
CA LEU A 816 -24.06 -27.49 21.21
C LEU A 816 -24.94 -28.29 20.24
N GLN A 817 -26.01 -28.92 20.73
CA GLN A 817 -26.96 -29.69 19.90
C GLN A 817 -27.73 -28.82 18.92
N ARG A 818 -28.04 -27.57 19.29
CA ARG A 818 -28.63 -26.60 18.37
C ARG A 818 -27.66 -26.19 17.27
N LEU A 819 -26.39 -25.99 17.59
CA LEU A 819 -25.36 -25.70 16.58
C LEU A 819 -25.13 -26.90 15.67
N GLN A 820 -25.09 -28.11 16.23
CA GLN A 820 -24.96 -29.37 15.48
C GLN A 820 -26.17 -29.67 14.58
N SER A 821 -27.36 -29.16 14.91
CA SER A 821 -28.55 -29.31 14.05
C SER A 821 -28.67 -28.23 12.97
N LEU A 822 -27.91 -27.13 13.10
CA LEU A 822 -27.82 -26.07 12.10
C LEU A 822 -26.73 -26.34 11.06
N ASP A 823 -25.68 -27.07 11.43
CA ASP A 823 -24.62 -27.58 10.54
C ASP A 823 -24.58 -29.12 10.62
N PRO A 824 -25.10 -29.87 9.62
CA PRO A 824 -25.01 -31.32 9.65
C PRO A 824 -23.54 -31.79 9.59
N PRO A 825 -23.17 -32.90 10.27
CA PRO A 825 -21.79 -33.34 10.34
C PRO A 825 -21.26 -33.74 8.96
N LEU A 826 -20.06 -33.26 8.65
CA LEU A 826 -19.24 -33.73 7.55
C LEU A 826 -19.04 -35.24 7.70
N LYS A 827 -19.57 -36.02 6.74
CA LYS A 827 -19.14 -37.40 6.50
C LYS A 827 -17.91 -37.41 5.60
#